data_AF-A0A914I3P3-F1
#
_entry.id   AF-A0A914I3P3-F1
#
_cell.length_a   1.000
_cell.length_b   1.000
_cell.length_c   1.000
_cell.angle_alpha   90.00
_cell.angle_beta   90.00
_cell.angle_gamma   90.00
#
_symmetry.space_group_name_H-M   'P 1'
#
loop_
_entity.id
_entity.type
_entity.pdbx_description
1 polymer ?
#
loop_
_entity_poly.entity_id
_entity_poly.type
_entity_poly.pdbx_seq_one_letter_code
_entity_poly.pdbx_strand_id
1 'polypeptide(L)'
;MEESVSGQPPATTPIPAIELCCYPVNVVYCGECSMPIEYCEYSGKFDKCQQWLEQDLPELAVKQIKIGGDGGATAAAVPAAAEGGGGEDADSKKHQKRGGKGVPKAGGGGKSSKGSATAVPRITLKTEVRSKNKAVTIVRGLITCGIDLKVASKFFANRFACGCSIPVGSTDELVIQGDFKDKLFKVIPEKWSVGEEVIEDLDFLAMKVPYSSTAVPFSKVSLPFLALPRQRRRGRSERFRWFFALLLSIAFFGVYVLFYASLNAHKQFGIDRFPDGHPLPAEFAHLDFPVVEESLLGPDGEQPQFTHQIVRPLGQPGENGAAVVLAGAEAAEGKRQMGHWFMNVMASDKMSLDRTVPDVRSDACRSFSYNSANLPVASVVIVFTDEAMSVLLRTVHSVFNRSPMFLLREVVLVDDFSQREELKHALVAHLRRFGPRVRLIRAHERLGLIRAKIVGAKFARGAVVVFLDSHCEASPGWLEPLLHRIKDKRSAVVCPVIDMIGDSTMQYMGGSAGGIGTFWWSLHYKMDPMPERLTRARKHPDTDPLNTPTMAGGLFAVNREYFFEIGAYDPGMDIWGGENLEISFRVWMCGGSVEIVPCSHVGHIFRAGHPYNMTATDGNKDVHGTNSKRLAEVWMDDYKRLFYVHRMGLKDADVGDLSARKALRERLGCKNFKWYLDNVIPEKFVPDEDVKAYGLVQNALGTLCLDTLQRLENKGTVILGVWECQIGGSSSQVAKFNGSNKVSKITESEWA
;
A
#
# COMPACT_ATOMS: atom_id res chain seq x y z
N MET A 1 -38.09 63.53 -3.32
CA MET A 1 -36.82 64.27 -3.27
C MET A 1 -35.84 63.41 -2.51
N GLU A 2 -34.76 62.87 -3.08
CA GLU A 2 -34.30 62.82 -4.48
C GLU A 2 -33.70 61.41 -4.67
N GLU A 3 -34.24 60.62 -5.60
CA GLU A 3 -33.66 60.31 -6.92
C GLU A 3 -32.88 58.98 -6.95
N SER A 4 -32.70 58.45 -8.16
CA SER A 4 -32.17 57.11 -8.43
C SER A 4 -30.99 57.17 -9.39
N VAL A 5 -29.92 56.43 -9.11
CA VAL A 5 -28.86 56.18 -10.09
C VAL A 5 -28.73 54.68 -10.32
N SER A 6 -28.94 54.27 -11.57
CA SER A 6 -28.70 52.91 -12.05
C SER A 6 -27.26 52.78 -12.58
N GLY A 7 -26.66 51.61 -12.41
CA GLY A 7 -25.34 51.28 -12.96
C GLY A 7 -25.28 49.81 -13.36
N GLN A 8 -24.94 49.53 -14.62
CA GLN A 8 -24.84 48.17 -15.15
C GLN A 8 -23.45 47.56 -14.89
N PRO A 9 -23.32 46.22 -14.81
CA PRO A 9 -22.02 45.56 -14.84
C PRO A 9 -21.32 45.76 -16.21
N PRO A 10 -19.98 45.67 -16.26
CA PRO A 10 -19.22 46.00 -17.47
C PRO A 10 -19.47 45.01 -18.63
N ALA A 11 -19.41 45.54 -19.85
CA ALA A 11 -19.70 44.79 -21.07
C ALA A 11 -18.65 43.71 -21.38
N THR A 12 -19.10 42.50 -21.70
CA THR A 12 -18.27 41.44 -22.29
C THR A 12 -17.94 41.77 -23.74
N THR A 13 -16.65 41.75 -24.11
CA THR A 13 -16.23 41.82 -25.50
C THR A 13 -16.71 40.60 -26.29
N PRO A 14 -17.26 40.76 -27.50
CA PRO A 14 -17.67 39.62 -28.32
C PRO A 14 -16.45 38.84 -28.82
N ILE A 15 -16.51 37.52 -28.67
CA ILE A 15 -15.56 36.59 -29.31
C ILE A 15 -15.83 36.64 -30.83
N PRO A 16 -14.80 36.77 -31.69
CA PRO A 16 -15.01 36.79 -33.14
C PRO A 16 -15.63 35.47 -33.61
N ALA A 17 -16.62 35.57 -34.50
CA ALA A 17 -17.28 34.40 -35.07
C ALA A 17 -16.30 33.59 -35.93
N ILE A 18 -16.15 32.31 -35.61
CA ILE A 18 -15.41 31.36 -36.45
C ILE A 18 -16.29 31.02 -37.65
N GLU A 19 -15.81 31.25 -38.87
CA GLU A 19 -16.51 30.85 -40.08
C GLU A 19 -16.71 29.33 -40.13
N LEU A 20 -17.93 28.88 -40.41
CA LEU A 20 -18.20 27.46 -40.66
C LEU A 20 -17.64 27.09 -42.03
N CYS A 21 -16.55 26.31 -42.07
CA CYS A 21 -16.05 25.74 -43.31
C CYS A 21 -17.08 24.80 -43.93
N CYS A 22 -17.45 25.05 -45.19
CA CYS A 22 -18.31 24.16 -45.97
C CYS A 22 -17.60 22.82 -46.26
N TYR A 23 -18.35 21.72 -46.22
CA TYR A 23 -17.85 20.39 -46.56
C TYR A 23 -18.19 20.01 -48.01
N PRO A 24 -17.40 19.14 -48.67
CA PRO A 24 -16.19 18.49 -48.16
C PRO A 24 -14.96 19.41 -48.16
N VAL A 25 -14.15 19.34 -47.11
CA VAL A 25 -12.86 20.05 -47.04
C VAL A 25 -11.81 19.25 -47.80
N ASN A 26 -11.28 19.81 -48.89
CA ASN A 26 -10.16 19.23 -49.64
C ASN A 26 -8.85 19.48 -48.91
N VAL A 27 -8.43 18.52 -48.08
CA VAL A 27 -7.14 18.56 -47.36
C VAL A 27 -6.02 18.07 -48.28
N VAL A 28 -4.93 18.83 -48.36
CA VAL A 28 -3.74 18.47 -49.14
C VAL A 28 -2.68 17.88 -48.22
N TYR A 29 -2.16 16.71 -48.58
CA TYR A 29 -1.23 15.91 -47.77
C TYR A 29 0.19 15.98 -48.33
N CYS A 30 1.19 16.03 -47.46
CA CYS A 30 2.59 16.08 -47.83
C CYS A 30 3.14 14.71 -48.28
N GLY A 31 3.85 14.67 -49.41
CA GLY A 31 4.46 13.45 -49.94
C GLY A 31 5.53 12.80 -49.05
N GLU A 32 6.25 13.58 -48.24
CA GLU A 32 7.36 13.09 -47.39
C GLU A 32 6.93 12.58 -46.01
N CYS A 33 5.84 13.10 -45.43
CA CYS A 33 5.33 12.67 -44.11
C CYS A 33 3.91 12.10 -44.11
N SER A 34 3.17 12.21 -45.22
CA SER A 34 1.78 11.77 -45.38
C SER A 34 0.78 12.40 -44.40
N MET A 35 1.15 13.51 -43.76
CA MET A 35 0.28 14.34 -42.92
C MET A 35 -0.26 15.54 -43.74
N PRO A 36 -1.35 16.19 -43.30
CA PRO A 36 -1.71 17.52 -43.80
C PRO A 36 -0.54 18.51 -43.60
N ILE A 37 -0.39 19.46 -44.52
CA ILE A 37 0.79 20.34 -44.63
C ILE A 37 1.07 21.13 -43.33
N GLU A 38 0.02 21.53 -42.61
CA GLU A 38 0.12 22.25 -41.35
C GLU A 38 0.74 21.42 -40.21
N TYR A 39 0.80 20.08 -40.32
CA TYR A 39 1.46 19.20 -39.34
C TYR A 39 2.89 18.79 -39.72
N CYS A 40 3.43 19.28 -40.86
CA CYS A 40 4.78 18.93 -41.33
C CYS A 40 5.89 19.21 -40.30
N GLU A 41 5.75 20.23 -39.45
CA GLU A 41 6.72 20.57 -38.39
C GLU A 41 6.85 19.48 -37.32
N TYR A 42 5.77 18.74 -37.04
CA TYR A 42 5.77 17.64 -36.05
C TYR A 42 6.25 16.30 -36.62
N SER A 43 6.50 16.21 -37.93
CA SER A 43 6.82 14.96 -38.64
C SER A 43 8.18 14.33 -38.29
N GLY A 44 9.07 15.07 -37.62
CA GLY A 44 10.47 14.67 -37.42
C GLY A 44 11.32 14.63 -38.71
N LYS A 45 10.75 15.07 -39.85
CA LYS A 45 11.42 15.22 -41.16
C LYS A 45 11.19 16.62 -41.76
N PHE A 46 10.97 17.64 -40.94
CA PHE A 46 10.47 18.96 -41.38
C PHE A 46 11.23 19.51 -42.61
N ASP A 47 12.56 19.52 -42.58
CA ASP A 47 13.43 19.99 -43.66
C ASP A 47 13.10 19.35 -45.04
N LYS A 48 12.75 18.06 -45.07
CA LYS A 48 12.34 17.35 -46.29
C LYS A 48 10.91 17.66 -46.69
N CYS A 49 10.02 17.85 -45.72
CA CYS A 49 8.64 18.22 -45.95
C CYS A 49 8.54 19.65 -46.51
N GLN A 50 9.43 20.55 -46.07
CA GLN A 50 9.60 21.89 -46.63
C GLN A 50 10.15 21.84 -48.06
N GLN A 51 11.23 21.10 -48.33
CA GLN A 51 11.76 20.92 -49.69
C GLN A 51 10.71 20.35 -50.66
N TRP A 52 9.91 19.38 -50.21
CA TRP A 52 8.79 18.84 -50.97
C TRP A 52 7.72 19.90 -51.24
N LEU A 53 7.35 20.70 -50.23
CA LEU A 53 6.34 21.75 -50.36
C LEU A 53 6.79 22.88 -51.30
N GLU A 54 8.06 23.26 -51.26
CA GLU A 54 8.66 24.27 -52.14
C GLU A 54 8.74 23.82 -53.61
N GLN A 55 8.81 22.51 -53.86
CA GLN A 55 8.82 21.92 -55.21
C GLN A 55 7.41 21.68 -55.77
N ASP A 56 6.56 20.97 -55.03
CA ASP A 56 5.26 20.50 -55.54
C ASP A 56 4.10 21.50 -55.27
N LEU A 57 4.21 22.39 -54.27
CA LEU A 57 3.14 23.31 -53.84
C LEU A 57 3.66 24.72 -53.44
N PRO A 58 4.43 25.41 -54.30
CA PRO A 58 5.14 26.65 -53.93
C PRO A 58 4.25 27.79 -53.40
N GLU A 59 2.98 27.88 -53.84
CA GLU A 59 2.03 28.90 -53.32
C GLU A 59 1.68 28.71 -51.83
N LEU A 60 1.77 27.47 -51.32
CA LEU A 60 1.50 27.15 -49.91
C LEU A 60 2.75 27.30 -49.03
N ALA A 61 3.95 27.07 -49.58
CA ALA A 61 5.22 27.32 -48.87
C ALA A 61 5.33 28.78 -48.40
N VAL A 62 4.94 29.74 -49.25
CA VAL A 62 4.93 31.18 -48.91
C VAL A 62 3.96 31.52 -47.77
N LYS A 63 2.90 30.73 -47.56
CA LYS A 63 2.00 30.89 -46.40
C LYS A 63 2.59 30.31 -45.12
N GLN A 64 3.21 29.13 -45.17
CA GLN A 64 3.73 28.48 -43.97
C GLN A 64 4.90 29.27 -43.34
N ILE A 65 5.74 29.90 -44.17
CA ILE A 65 6.82 30.81 -43.73
C ILE A 65 6.28 31.99 -42.88
N LYS A 66 5.03 32.44 -43.11
CA LYS A 66 4.41 33.55 -42.35
C LYS A 66 3.79 33.13 -41.02
N ILE A 67 3.65 31.83 -40.75
CA ILE A 67 3.05 31.32 -39.50
C ILE A 67 4.12 31.15 -38.41
N GLY A 68 5.36 30.86 -38.80
CA GLY A 68 6.49 30.62 -37.88
C GLY A 68 7.16 31.86 -37.28
N GLY A 69 6.64 33.08 -37.48
CA GLY A 69 7.34 34.28 -37.03
C GLY A 69 6.54 35.58 -37.04
N ASP A 70 5.83 35.86 -35.95
CA ASP A 70 5.60 37.25 -35.52
C ASP A 70 5.58 37.35 -33.98
N GLY A 71 6.77 37.55 -33.40
CA GLY A 71 6.96 38.05 -32.03
C GLY A 71 7.41 39.51 -32.12
N GLY A 72 6.45 40.42 -32.22
CA GLY A 72 6.69 41.76 -32.77
C GLY A 72 7.65 42.66 -31.97
N ALA A 73 8.63 43.24 -32.68
CA ALA A 73 9.43 44.39 -32.25
C ALA A 73 9.84 45.29 -33.43
N THR A 74 8.94 46.20 -33.81
CA THR A 74 9.18 47.47 -34.55
C THR A 74 9.94 47.45 -35.90
N ALA A 75 9.18 47.75 -36.95
CA ALA A 75 9.56 47.97 -38.35
C ALA A 75 10.63 49.05 -38.65
N ALA A 76 11.31 48.92 -39.81
CA ALA A 76 11.26 49.91 -40.92
C ALA A 76 11.98 49.44 -42.22
N ALA A 77 11.64 50.08 -43.35
CA ALA A 77 12.13 49.91 -44.74
C ALA A 77 13.67 49.71 -44.91
N VAL A 78 14.21 48.87 -45.83
CA VAL A 78 14.09 48.81 -47.33
C VAL A 78 14.69 50.06 -48.02
N PRO A 79 15.52 49.96 -49.10
CA PRO A 79 16.05 48.82 -49.89
C PRO A 79 17.59 48.64 -49.67
N ALA A 80 18.52 48.17 -50.55
CA ALA A 80 18.52 47.77 -51.97
C ALA A 80 19.72 46.87 -52.40
N ALA A 81 19.49 46.08 -53.47
CA ALA A 81 20.38 45.75 -54.62
C ALA A 81 21.79 45.09 -54.52
N ALA A 82 22.02 44.20 -55.51
CA ALA A 82 23.25 43.84 -56.23
C ALA A 82 24.21 42.71 -55.74
N GLU A 83 24.26 41.65 -56.56
CA GLU A 83 25.42 40.86 -57.04
C GLU A 83 26.43 40.14 -56.09
N GLY A 84 26.71 38.86 -56.38
CA GLY A 84 28.10 38.43 -56.56
C GLY A 84 28.79 37.43 -55.59
N GLY A 85 28.35 36.16 -55.55
CA GLY A 85 29.20 34.94 -55.57
C GLY A 85 30.25 34.58 -54.49
N GLY A 86 30.24 33.30 -54.08
CA GLY A 86 31.46 32.51 -53.77
C GLY A 86 31.80 32.19 -52.30
N GLY A 87 32.22 30.94 -52.02
CA GLY A 87 32.66 30.41 -50.71
C GLY A 87 31.48 29.96 -49.81
N GLU A 88 31.42 28.75 -49.23
CA GLU A 88 32.40 27.94 -48.48
C GLU A 88 32.84 28.63 -47.16
N ASP A 89 32.80 28.01 -45.98
CA ASP A 89 32.59 26.58 -45.64
C ASP A 89 31.79 26.39 -44.32
N ALA A 90 31.57 25.13 -43.91
CA ALA A 90 30.59 24.71 -42.91
C ALA A 90 31.06 24.68 -41.44
N ASP A 91 30.08 24.66 -40.52
CA ASP A 91 29.89 23.47 -39.66
C ASP A 91 28.40 23.30 -39.27
N SER A 92 27.97 22.08 -38.96
CA SER A 92 26.56 21.70 -38.79
C SER A 92 26.31 20.80 -37.57
N LYS A 93 25.26 21.11 -36.81
CA LYS A 93 24.87 20.38 -35.58
C LYS A 93 24.40 18.96 -35.92
N LYS A 94 25.08 17.92 -35.42
CA LYS A 94 24.63 16.53 -35.57
C LYS A 94 23.73 16.05 -34.42
N HIS A 95 22.49 15.72 -34.78
CA HIS A 95 21.48 15.13 -33.90
C HIS A 95 21.79 13.64 -33.62
N GLN A 96 21.49 13.14 -32.42
CA GLN A 96 21.84 11.77 -32.01
C GLN A 96 20.69 10.77 -32.24
N LYS A 97 20.93 9.72 -33.04
CA LYS A 97 19.97 8.62 -33.28
C LYS A 97 20.10 7.49 -32.25
N ARG A 98 19.01 6.73 -32.04
CA ARG A 98 18.95 5.53 -31.19
C ARG A 98 18.24 4.39 -31.91
N GLY A 99 18.82 3.19 -31.89
CA GLY A 99 18.29 1.97 -32.50
C GLY A 99 19.41 0.92 -32.68
N GLY A 100 19.07 -0.36 -32.81
CA GLY A 100 20.07 -1.41 -33.01
C GLY A 100 19.53 -2.84 -33.07
N LYS A 101 20.29 -3.74 -33.72
CA LYS A 101 20.18 -5.21 -33.74
C LYS A 101 21.40 -5.77 -34.50
N GLY A 102 21.92 -6.95 -34.14
CA GLY A 102 23.00 -7.64 -34.89
C GLY A 102 23.95 -8.47 -34.01
N VAL A 103 24.21 -9.72 -34.39
CA VAL A 103 24.95 -10.78 -33.66
C VAL A 103 25.49 -11.75 -34.73
N PRO A 104 26.80 -12.15 -34.81
CA PRO A 104 27.29 -13.24 -33.94
C PRO A 104 28.83 -13.39 -33.65
N LYS A 105 29.12 -14.31 -32.72
CA LYS A 105 30.24 -15.28 -32.67
C LYS A 105 31.72 -14.88 -32.39
N ALA A 106 32.23 -15.54 -31.34
CA ALA A 106 33.44 -16.39 -31.29
C ALA A 106 34.85 -15.79 -31.05
N GLY A 107 35.56 -16.39 -30.08
CA GLY A 107 37.00 -16.72 -30.21
C GLY A 107 37.95 -16.28 -29.09
N GLY A 108 38.60 -17.25 -28.43
CA GLY A 108 39.92 -17.07 -27.79
C GLY A 108 39.98 -16.89 -26.26
N GLY A 109 40.95 -17.56 -25.62
CA GLY A 109 41.51 -17.17 -24.31
C GLY A 109 42.76 -16.29 -24.50
N GLY A 110 43.53 -15.90 -23.48
CA GLY A 110 43.53 -16.23 -22.04
C GLY A 110 44.89 -15.82 -21.42
N LYS A 111 45.12 -16.07 -20.12
CA LYS A 111 46.35 -15.71 -19.32
C LYS A 111 46.49 -14.18 -19.06
N SER A 112 46.42 -13.70 -17.81
CA SER A 112 47.38 -13.76 -16.67
C SER A 112 48.63 -12.89 -16.88
N SER A 113 49.17 -12.12 -15.93
CA SER A 113 48.78 -11.83 -14.52
C SER A 113 49.77 -10.85 -13.87
N LYS A 114 49.33 -10.03 -12.91
CA LYS A 114 50.08 -9.62 -11.69
C LYS A 114 49.14 -8.81 -10.80
N GLY A 115 49.19 -9.01 -9.48
CA GLY A 115 48.30 -8.34 -8.52
C GLY A 115 49.05 -7.53 -7.46
N SER A 116 48.31 -6.74 -6.71
CA SER A 116 48.72 -6.13 -5.44
C SER A 116 47.55 -6.22 -4.44
N ALA A 117 47.90 -6.36 -3.16
CA ALA A 117 47.05 -6.34 -1.97
C ALA A 117 45.52 -6.38 -2.14
N THR A 118 44.89 -7.46 -1.66
CA THR A 118 43.44 -7.53 -1.41
C THR A 118 43.03 -6.51 -0.34
N ALA A 119 42.59 -5.32 -0.78
CA ALA A 119 41.74 -4.46 0.02
C ALA A 119 40.34 -5.09 0.15
N VAL A 120 39.71 -4.94 1.31
CA VAL A 120 38.29 -5.27 1.47
C VAL A 120 37.47 -4.22 0.70
N PRO A 121 36.51 -4.60 -0.15
CA PRO A 121 35.64 -3.63 -0.83
C PRO A 121 34.87 -2.82 0.22
N ARG A 122 34.98 -1.49 0.14
CA ARG A 122 34.39 -0.57 1.13
C ARG A 122 34.19 0.80 0.50
N ILE A 123 32.93 1.19 0.30
CA ILE A 123 32.53 2.51 -0.19
C ILE A 123 32.17 3.37 1.02
N THR A 124 32.67 4.60 1.07
CA THR A 124 32.33 5.55 2.15
C THR A 124 31.63 6.77 1.59
N LEU A 125 30.50 7.12 2.19
CA LEU A 125 29.71 8.30 1.89
C LEU A 125 29.83 9.34 3.02
N LYS A 126 29.89 10.62 2.66
CA LYS A 126 29.97 11.76 3.58
C LYS A 126 29.28 12.97 2.96
N THR A 127 28.50 13.74 3.71
CA THR A 127 27.92 15.00 3.24
C THR A 127 28.60 16.21 3.90
N GLU A 128 29.17 17.12 3.09
CA GLU A 128 29.81 18.35 3.57
C GLU A 128 28.97 19.60 3.23
N VAL A 129 28.63 20.38 4.26
CA VAL A 129 27.88 21.63 4.10
C VAL A 129 28.83 22.77 3.72
N ARG A 130 28.65 23.34 2.52
CA ARG A 130 29.45 24.48 2.00
C ARG A 130 28.85 25.84 2.35
N SER A 131 27.53 25.93 2.56
CA SER A 131 26.86 27.11 3.14
C SER A 131 25.45 26.72 3.64
N LYS A 132 24.75 27.63 4.33
CA LYS A 132 23.43 27.38 4.97
C LYS A 132 22.42 26.59 4.11
N ASN A 133 22.45 26.78 2.78
CA ASN A 133 21.51 26.13 1.85
C ASN A 133 22.22 25.29 0.77
N LYS A 134 23.51 24.91 0.94
CA LYS A 134 24.27 24.13 -0.04
C LYS A 134 25.17 23.08 0.63
N ALA A 135 24.95 21.82 0.30
CA ALA A 135 25.79 20.69 0.67
C ALA A 135 26.35 19.98 -0.58
N VAL A 136 27.40 19.18 -0.39
CA VAL A 136 27.96 18.28 -1.41
C VAL A 136 28.15 16.89 -0.81
N THR A 137 27.77 15.84 -1.55
CA THR A 137 28.05 14.46 -1.14
C THR A 137 29.37 14.00 -1.75
N ILE A 138 30.26 13.48 -0.90
CA ILE A 138 31.56 12.93 -1.26
C ILE A 138 31.45 11.40 -1.21
N VAL A 139 31.93 10.75 -2.27
CA VAL A 139 31.97 9.30 -2.44
C VAL A 139 33.43 8.88 -2.60
N ARG A 140 33.88 7.90 -1.82
CA ARG A 140 35.21 7.26 -1.94
C ARG A 140 35.07 5.74 -1.89
N GLY A 141 36.08 4.99 -2.32
CA GLY A 141 36.09 3.53 -2.29
C GLY A 141 35.49 2.85 -3.51
N LEU A 142 35.02 3.59 -4.51
CA LEU A 142 34.37 3.03 -5.71
C LEU A 142 35.33 2.11 -6.50
N ILE A 143 36.61 2.47 -6.55
CA ILE A 143 37.62 1.64 -7.24
C ILE A 143 37.84 0.31 -6.49
N THR A 144 37.66 0.27 -5.16
CA THR A 144 37.77 -0.99 -4.39
C THR A 144 36.68 -2.00 -4.75
N CYS A 145 35.54 -1.53 -5.26
CA CYS A 145 34.45 -2.35 -5.80
C CYS A 145 34.54 -2.55 -7.33
N GLY A 146 35.66 -2.16 -7.96
CA GLY A 146 35.87 -2.29 -9.41
C GLY A 146 35.09 -1.28 -10.27
N ILE A 147 34.56 -0.20 -9.68
CA ILE A 147 33.74 0.80 -10.37
C ILE A 147 34.64 1.93 -10.90
N ASP A 148 34.64 2.14 -12.23
CA ASP A 148 35.35 3.27 -12.85
C ASP A 148 34.69 4.61 -12.50
N LEU A 149 35.49 5.56 -12.02
CA LEU A 149 35.01 6.88 -11.57
C LEU A 149 34.41 7.74 -12.68
N LYS A 150 34.83 7.58 -13.95
CA LYS A 150 34.29 8.38 -15.07
C LYS A 150 32.91 7.85 -15.47
N VAL A 151 32.74 6.52 -15.47
CA VAL A 151 31.44 5.85 -15.65
C VAL A 151 30.50 6.23 -14.51
N ALA A 152 30.95 6.14 -13.25
CA ALA A 152 30.17 6.55 -12.08
C ALA A 152 29.77 8.03 -12.12
N SER A 153 30.72 8.93 -12.40
CA SER A 153 30.47 10.38 -12.46
C SER A 153 29.46 10.74 -13.54
N LYS A 154 29.56 10.15 -14.74
CA LYS A 154 28.58 10.37 -15.82
C LYS A 154 27.21 9.78 -15.49
N PHE A 155 27.15 8.66 -14.77
CA PHE A 155 25.89 8.07 -14.31
C PHE A 155 25.22 8.93 -13.23
N PHE A 156 25.94 9.35 -12.18
CA PHE A 156 25.38 10.17 -11.10
C PHE A 156 24.95 11.56 -11.59
N ALA A 157 25.74 12.22 -12.46
CA ALA A 157 25.34 13.49 -13.09
C ALA A 157 23.99 13.38 -13.81
N ASN A 158 23.80 12.31 -14.60
CA ASN A 158 22.54 12.05 -15.30
C ASN A 158 21.40 11.62 -14.36
N ARG A 159 21.68 10.81 -13.32
CA ARG A 159 20.67 10.26 -12.40
C ARG A 159 20.12 11.30 -11.42
N PHE A 160 20.91 12.31 -11.08
CA PHE A 160 20.55 13.38 -10.12
C PHE A 160 20.43 14.77 -10.76
N ALA A 161 20.64 14.89 -12.08
CA ALA A 161 20.58 16.14 -12.85
C ALA A 161 21.46 17.28 -12.27
N CYS A 162 22.62 16.92 -11.70
CA CYS A 162 23.49 17.84 -10.97
C CYS A 162 24.95 17.72 -11.42
N GLY A 163 25.77 18.71 -11.04
CA GLY A 163 27.22 18.62 -11.25
C GLY A 163 27.82 17.44 -10.48
N CYS A 164 28.65 16.64 -11.14
CA CYS A 164 29.44 15.58 -10.54
C CYS A 164 30.86 15.65 -11.11
N SER A 165 31.87 15.65 -10.24
CA SER A 165 33.28 15.83 -10.62
C SER A 165 34.23 14.98 -9.80
N ILE A 166 35.33 14.54 -10.42
CA ILE A 166 36.48 13.93 -9.75
C ILE A 166 37.46 15.06 -9.40
N PRO A 167 37.79 15.30 -8.11
CA PRO A 167 38.74 16.34 -7.74
C PRO A 167 40.13 16.14 -8.36
N VAL A 168 40.72 17.22 -8.88
CA VAL A 168 42.04 17.18 -9.53
C VAL A 168 43.10 16.77 -8.50
N GLY A 169 43.82 15.66 -8.78
CA GLY A 169 44.80 15.07 -7.87
C GLY A 169 44.26 13.99 -6.94
N SER A 170 42.95 13.77 -6.89
CA SER A 170 42.36 12.60 -6.19
C SER A 170 42.38 11.35 -7.08
N THR A 171 42.58 10.18 -6.47
CA THR A 171 42.64 8.89 -7.16
C THR A 171 41.39 8.03 -6.97
N ASP A 172 40.68 8.18 -5.87
CA ASP A 172 39.47 7.40 -5.51
C ASP A 172 38.44 8.29 -4.77
N GLU A 173 38.16 9.47 -5.32
CA GLU A 173 37.14 10.39 -4.80
C GLU A 173 36.27 10.95 -5.93
N LEU A 174 34.98 11.11 -5.64
CA LEU A 174 33.96 11.63 -6.53
C LEU A 174 33.01 12.53 -5.73
N VAL A 175 32.76 13.74 -6.22
CA VAL A 175 31.99 14.79 -5.50
C VAL A 175 30.76 15.19 -6.29
N ILE A 176 29.60 15.12 -5.64
CA ILE A 176 28.27 15.37 -6.23
C ILE A 176 27.69 16.66 -5.63
N GLN A 177 27.18 17.56 -6.48
CA GLN A 177 26.65 18.87 -6.09
C GLN A 177 25.21 18.77 -5.56
N GLY A 178 25.07 18.39 -4.30
CA GLY A 178 23.83 18.32 -3.53
C GLY A 178 23.97 17.33 -2.38
N ASP A 179 22.94 17.19 -1.54
CA ASP A 179 22.86 16.06 -0.61
C ASP A 179 22.07 14.91 -1.26
N PHE A 180 22.76 13.82 -1.53
CA PHE A 180 22.23 12.62 -2.18
C PHE A 180 22.60 11.33 -1.44
N LYS A 181 23.16 11.41 -0.23
CA LYS A 181 23.68 10.26 0.53
C LYS A 181 22.68 9.10 0.63
N ASP A 182 21.48 9.39 1.14
CA ASP A 182 20.39 8.41 1.31
C ASP A 182 19.93 7.76 -0.01
N LYS A 183 20.16 8.44 -1.15
CA LYS A 183 19.85 7.91 -2.48
C LYS A 183 20.98 7.05 -3.03
N LEU A 184 22.24 7.40 -2.74
CA LEU A 184 23.41 6.63 -3.14
C LEU A 184 23.44 5.24 -2.49
N PHE A 185 23.02 5.14 -1.22
CA PHE A 185 22.84 3.85 -0.53
C PHE A 185 21.97 2.85 -1.31
N LYS A 186 20.97 3.33 -2.06
CA LYS A 186 20.08 2.48 -2.88
C LYS A 186 20.55 2.36 -4.33
N VAL A 187 21.04 3.47 -4.90
CA VAL A 187 21.43 3.58 -6.31
C VAL A 187 22.75 2.85 -6.61
N ILE A 188 23.67 2.72 -5.65
CA ILE A 188 24.94 2.00 -5.85
C ILE A 188 24.69 0.47 -5.95
N PRO A 189 23.96 -0.18 -5.01
CA PRO A 189 23.54 -1.58 -5.15
C PRO A 189 22.70 -1.83 -6.41
N GLU A 190 21.68 -0.99 -6.67
CA GLU A 190 20.81 -1.06 -7.86
C GLU A 190 21.63 -1.10 -9.16
N LYS A 191 22.72 -0.31 -9.24
CA LYS A 191 23.45 -0.10 -10.48
C LYS A 191 24.64 -1.03 -10.71
N TRP A 192 25.32 -1.47 -9.66
CA TRP A 192 26.56 -2.24 -9.74
C TRP A 192 26.55 -3.59 -9.00
N SER A 193 25.41 -3.99 -8.41
CA SER A 193 25.26 -5.25 -7.67
C SER A 193 26.23 -5.41 -6.50
N VAL A 194 26.61 -4.28 -5.90
CA VAL A 194 27.41 -4.19 -4.66
C VAL A 194 26.46 -4.31 -3.47
N GLY A 195 26.80 -5.11 -2.47
CA GLY A 195 25.98 -5.25 -1.26
C GLY A 195 25.87 -3.96 -0.45
N GLU A 196 24.77 -3.77 0.28
CA GLU A 196 24.58 -2.60 1.15
C GLU A 196 25.56 -2.63 2.35
N GLU A 197 26.00 -3.82 2.77
CA GLU A 197 26.91 -4.05 3.90
C GLU A 197 28.36 -3.56 3.69
N VAL A 198 28.73 -3.19 2.46
CA VAL A 198 30.04 -2.59 2.14
C VAL A 198 29.95 -1.08 1.85
N ILE A 199 28.81 -0.44 2.12
CA ILE A 199 28.64 1.02 2.04
C ILE A 199 28.51 1.59 3.45
N GLU A 200 29.34 2.57 3.81
CA GLU A 200 29.35 3.18 5.15
C GLU A 200 29.03 4.69 5.13
N ASP A 201 28.31 5.15 6.15
CA ASP A 201 28.08 6.57 6.43
C ASP A 201 29.14 7.09 7.43
N LEU A 202 30.02 7.98 6.96
CA LEU A 202 31.05 8.60 7.81
C LEU A 202 30.51 9.75 8.68
N ASP A 203 29.35 10.33 8.34
CA ASP A 203 28.76 11.40 9.15
C ASP A 203 28.25 10.83 10.49
N PHE A 204 27.81 9.57 10.51
CA PHE A 204 27.33 8.87 11.71
C PHE A 204 28.44 8.59 12.73
N LEU A 205 29.70 8.56 12.31
CA LEU A 205 30.87 8.34 13.18
C LEU A 205 31.36 9.62 13.88
N ALA A 206 30.95 10.80 13.41
CA ALA A 206 31.42 12.08 13.94
C ALA A 206 30.84 12.47 15.33
N MET A 207 29.81 11.75 15.82
CA MET A 207 29.09 12.10 17.06
C MET A 207 29.51 11.28 18.31
N LYS A 208 30.72 10.69 18.35
CA LYS A 208 31.20 9.92 19.52
C LYS A 208 32.48 10.48 20.15
N VAL A 209 32.31 11.22 21.25
CA VAL A 209 33.36 11.51 22.25
C VAL A 209 33.68 10.21 23.01
N PRO A 210 34.96 9.91 23.33
CA PRO A 210 35.37 8.51 23.55
C PRO A 210 35.04 7.95 24.94
N TYR A 211 34.64 6.69 24.97
CA TYR A 211 34.68 5.85 26.17
C TYR A 211 35.93 4.95 26.12
N SER A 212 36.62 4.80 27.25
CA SER A 212 37.87 4.03 27.34
C SER A 212 37.63 2.53 27.21
N SER A 213 38.38 1.85 26.32
CA SER A 213 38.46 0.39 26.30
C SER A 213 39.81 -0.09 26.86
N THR A 214 39.77 -0.72 28.02
CA THR A 214 40.90 -1.48 28.59
C THR A 214 40.75 -2.95 28.19
N ALA A 215 41.25 -3.29 27.00
CA ALA A 215 41.28 -4.66 26.53
C ALA A 215 42.39 -5.47 27.23
N VAL A 216 42.04 -6.63 27.78
CA VAL A 216 42.98 -7.65 28.27
C VAL A 216 42.87 -8.88 27.35
N PRO A 217 43.97 -9.39 26.77
CA PRO A 217 43.90 -10.35 25.67
C PRO A 217 43.62 -11.78 26.13
N PHE A 218 42.74 -12.47 25.41
CA PHE A 218 42.64 -13.93 25.48
C PHE A 218 43.94 -14.57 24.94
N SER A 219 44.65 -15.29 25.80
CA SER A 219 45.84 -16.07 25.43
C SER A 219 45.49 -17.55 25.21
N LYS A 220 46.29 -18.22 24.37
CA LYS A 220 46.09 -19.62 23.99
C LYS A 220 46.43 -20.54 25.17
N VAL A 221 45.54 -21.48 25.50
CA VAL A 221 45.87 -22.61 26.38
C VAL A 221 46.04 -23.87 25.53
N SER A 222 47.27 -24.34 25.43
CA SER A 222 47.63 -25.59 24.76
C SER A 222 47.32 -26.80 25.66
N LEU A 223 46.84 -27.90 25.07
CA LEU A 223 46.72 -29.18 25.75
C LEU A 223 48.11 -29.78 26.05
N PRO A 224 48.48 -30.07 27.31
CA PRO A 224 49.70 -30.79 27.62
C PRO A 224 49.50 -32.31 27.47
N PHE A 225 50.36 -32.94 26.68
CA PHE A 225 50.56 -34.40 26.77
C PHE A 225 51.13 -34.74 28.15
N LEU A 226 50.51 -35.69 28.85
CA LEU A 226 51.06 -36.28 30.09
C LEU A 226 51.06 -37.81 29.97
N ALA A 227 52.20 -38.42 30.31
CA ALA A 227 52.48 -39.82 30.00
C ALA A 227 51.83 -40.80 30.99
N LEU A 228 51.45 -41.98 30.49
CA LEU A 228 50.91 -43.09 31.29
C LEU A 228 52.03 -43.86 32.02
N PRO A 229 52.00 -43.99 33.35
CA PRO A 229 52.83 -44.95 34.08
C PRO A 229 52.25 -46.38 34.01
N ARG A 230 53.09 -47.38 34.29
CA ARG A 230 52.80 -48.81 34.10
C ARG A 230 51.77 -49.40 35.09
N GLN A 231 51.04 -50.40 34.59
CA GLN A 231 50.17 -51.37 35.28
C GLN A 231 50.41 -51.65 36.78
N ARG A 232 49.32 -51.78 37.54
CA ARG A 232 49.17 -52.82 38.59
C ARG A 232 47.71 -53.29 38.72
N ARG A 233 47.48 -54.46 39.32
CA ARG A 233 46.20 -55.22 39.34
C ARG A 233 45.26 -54.82 40.50
N ARG A 234 43.98 -55.22 40.36
CA ARG A 234 42.80 -55.15 41.29
C ARG A 234 41.93 -53.90 41.08
N GLY A 235 40.58 -53.98 41.06
CA GLY A 235 39.72 -55.17 41.03
C GLY A 235 38.22 -54.86 41.21
N ARG A 236 37.35 -55.55 40.44
CA ARG A 236 35.87 -55.73 40.57
C ARG A 236 34.94 -54.52 40.88
N SER A 237 35.42 -53.28 40.97
CA SER A 237 34.61 -52.11 41.38
C SER A 237 34.05 -51.26 40.23
N GLU A 238 34.78 -51.09 39.12
CA GLU A 238 34.48 -50.03 38.14
C GLU A 238 33.18 -50.24 37.34
N ARG A 239 32.79 -51.49 37.04
CA ARG A 239 31.56 -51.78 36.29
C ARG A 239 30.32 -51.21 37.00
N PHE A 240 30.31 -51.18 38.33
CA PHE A 240 29.20 -50.64 39.11
C PHE A 240 29.12 -49.12 39.03
N ARG A 241 30.26 -48.41 38.98
CA ARG A 241 30.33 -46.95 38.84
C ARG A 241 29.83 -46.49 37.48
N TRP A 242 30.22 -47.17 36.40
CA TRP A 242 29.71 -46.89 35.06
C TRP A 242 28.22 -47.18 34.91
N PHE A 243 27.71 -48.26 35.53
CA PHE A 243 26.28 -48.57 35.50
C PHE A 243 25.44 -47.53 36.24
N PHE A 244 25.90 -47.06 37.42
CA PHE A 244 25.24 -45.97 38.15
C PHE A 244 25.33 -44.62 37.43
N ALA A 245 26.47 -44.30 36.80
CA ALA A 245 26.60 -43.09 36.00
C ALA A 245 25.63 -43.09 34.80
N LEU A 246 25.52 -44.21 34.09
CA LEU A 246 24.58 -44.36 32.97
C LEU A 246 23.12 -44.26 33.43
N LEU A 247 22.75 -44.90 34.55
CA LEU A 247 21.42 -44.78 35.15
C LEU A 247 21.11 -43.34 35.57
N LEU A 248 22.07 -42.63 36.16
CA LEU A 248 21.92 -41.21 36.51
C LEU A 248 21.75 -40.34 35.26
N SER A 249 22.53 -40.55 34.19
CA SER A 249 22.36 -39.82 32.93
C SER A 249 21.03 -40.10 32.25
N ILE A 250 20.55 -41.35 32.26
CA ILE A 250 19.22 -41.72 31.73
C ILE A 250 18.10 -41.11 32.59
N ALA A 251 18.24 -41.11 33.92
CA ALA A 251 17.28 -40.45 34.81
C ALA A 251 17.28 -38.92 34.61
N PHE A 252 18.44 -38.29 34.45
CA PHE A 252 18.53 -36.84 34.19
C PHE A 252 17.97 -36.48 32.82
N PHE A 253 18.18 -37.31 31.79
CA PHE A 253 17.57 -37.12 30.47
C PHE A 253 16.06 -37.37 30.51
N GLY A 254 15.58 -38.37 31.26
CA GLY A 254 14.16 -38.61 31.49
C GLY A 254 13.47 -37.45 32.22
N VAL A 255 14.09 -36.93 33.29
CA VAL A 255 13.61 -35.73 33.99
C VAL A 255 13.68 -34.49 33.09
N TYR A 256 14.73 -34.33 32.28
CA TYR A 256 14.82 -33.24 31.31
C TYR A 256 13.71 -33.31 30.26
N VAL A 257 13.46 -34.49 29.67
CA VAL A 257 12.38 -34.72 28.70
C VAL A 257 11.00 -34.52 29.33
N LEU A 258 10.77 -35.01 30.56
CA LEU A 258 9.51 -34.78 31.28
C LEU A 258 9.33 -33.30 31.67
N PHE A 259 10.40 -32.60 32.02
CA PHE A 259 10.38 -31.16 32.29
C PHE A 259 10.11 -30.34 31.01
N TYR A 260 10.75 -30.68 29.89
CA TYR A 260 10.47 -30.06 28.58
C TYR A 260 9.05 -30.36 28.09
N ALA A 261 8.58 -31.60 28.27
CA ALA A 261 7.20 -31.98 27.97
C ALA A 261 6.20 -31.25 28.88
N SER A 262 6.51 -31.07 30.18
CA SER A 262 5.68 -30.30 31.11
C SER A 262 5.66 -28.80 30.81
N LEU A 263 6.78 -28.23 30.37
CA LEU A 263 6.86 -26.83 29.92
C LEU A 263 6.04 -26.61 28.63
N ASN A 264 6.12 -27.55 27.67
CA ASN A 264 5.32 -27.49 26.44
C ASN A 264 3.82 -27.73 26.72
N ALA A 265 3.48 -28.69 27.59
CA ALA A 265 2.10 -28.99 27.98
C ALA A 265 1.40 -27.79 28.65
N HIS A 266 2.15 -26.92 29.33
CA HIS A 266 1.61 -25.70 29.92
C HIS A 266 1.36 -24.53 28.95
N LYS A 267 1.59 -24.69 27.63
CA LYS A 267 1.28 -23.68 26.62
C LYS A 267 0.46 -24.15 25.40
N GLN A 268 0.05 -25.41 25.33
CA GLN A 268 -0.99 -25.81 24.37
C GLN A 268 -2.37 -25.32 24.86
N PHE A 269 -2.76 -24.12 24.40
CA PHE A 269 -4.17 -23.73 24.33
C PHE A 269 -4.96 -24.84 23.60
N GLY A 270 -6.20 -25.10 24.02
CA GLY A 270 -7.01 -26.19 23.45
C GLY A 270 -7.28 -25.98 21.96
N ILE A 271 -6.48 -26.62 21.11
CA ILE A 271 -6.34 -26.31 19.67
C ILE A 271 -7.68 -26.35 18.92
N ASP A 272 -8.55 -27.28 19.30
CA ASP A 272 -9.84 -27.55 18.65
C ASP A 272 -11.02 -26.76 19.25
N ARG A 273 -10.78 -25.84 20.18
CA ARG A 273 -11.83 -25.10 20.90
C ARG A 273 -11.53 -23.62 21.04
N PHE A 274 -12.60 -22.84 21.04
CA PHE A 274 -12.59 -21.46 21.44
C PHE A 274 -12.28 -21.29 22.95
N PRO A 275 -11.87 -20.10 23.41
CA PRO A 275 -11.55 -19.83 24.82
C PRO A 275 -12.69 -20.05 25.82
N ASP A 276 -13.94 -20.10 25.34
CA ASP A 276 -15.16 -20.40 26.10
C ASP A 276 -15.63 -21.86 25.97
N GLY A 277 -14.82 -22.71 25.34
CA GLY A 277 -15.05 -24.16 25.23
C GLY A 277 -15.94 -24.60 24.06
N HIS A 278 -16.53 -23.65 23.31
CA HIS A 278 -17.25 -23.96 22.06
C HIS A 278 -16.27 -24.57 21.03
N PRO A 279 -16.69 -25.55 20.20
CA PRO A 279 -15.82 -26.18 19.22
C PRO A 279 -15.44 -25.19 18.10
N LEU A 280 -14.16 -25.16 17.74
CA LEU A 280 -13.67 -24.47 16.55
C LEU A 280 -13.80 -25.44 15.36
N PRO A 281 -14.20 -25.00 14.14
CA PRO A 281 -14.23 -25.89 12.99
C PRO A 281 -12.84 -26.46 12.70
N ALA A 282 -12.74 -27.75 12.36
CA ALA A 282 -11.48 -28.49 12.28
C ALA A 282 -10.45 -27.83 11.32
N GLU A 283 -10.94 -27.22 10.24
CA GLU A 283 -10.13 -26.45 9.28
C GLU A 283 -9.45 -25.20 9.86
N PHE A 284 -9.88 -24.71 11.03
CA PHE A 284 -9.21 -23.65 11.81
C PHE A 284 -8.59 -24.16 13.12
N ALA A 285 -8.99 -25.34 13.60
CA ALA A 285 -8.33 -26.03 14.70
C ALA A 285 -6.85 -26.26 14.34
N HIS A 286 -6.61 -27.02 13.27
CA HIS A 286 -5.28 -27.43 12.81
C HIS A 286 -4.44 -26.31 12.16
N LEU A 287 -4.93 -25.06 12.17
CA LEU A 287 -4.11 -23.88 11.83
C LEU A 287 -3.34 -23.43 13.08
N ASP A 288 -2.14 -23.98 13.22
CA ASP A 288 -1.11 -23.55 14.17
C ASP A 288 -0.36 -22.34 13.59
N PHE A 289 -0.89 -21.15 13.86
CA PHE A 289 -0.12 -19.92 13.64
C PHE A 289 0.97 -19.79 14.71
N PRO A 290 2.23 -19.46 14.35
CA PRO A 290 3.34 -19.36 15.31
C PRO A 290 3.24 -18.07 16.14
N VAL A 291 2.37 -18.10 17.15
CA VAL A 291 2.05 -16.95 18.01
C VAL A 291 2.14 -17.29 19.50
N VAL A 292 2.41 -16.28 20.33
CA VAL A 292 2.44 -16.39 21.79
C VAL A 292 1.68 -15.23 22.46
N GLU A 293 0.96 -15.52 23.54
CA GLU A 293 0.37 -14.47 24.39
C GLU A 293 1.46 -13.87 25.30
N GLU A 294 1.66 -12.56 25.18
CA GLU A 294 2.65 -11.77 25.91
C GLU A 294 2.20 -11.50 27.35
N SER A 295 3.13 -11.51 28.31
CA SER A 295 2.78 -11.41 29.72
C SER A 295 2.61 -9.96 30.17
N LEU A 296 1.36 -9.54 30.40
CA LEU A 296 1.02 -8.22 30.93
C LEU A 296 1.00 -8.19 32.48
N LEU A 297 1.68 -9.14 33.15
CA LEU A 297 1.87 -9.13 34.61
C LEU A 297 2.72 -7.92 35.05
N GLY A 298 2.50 -7.42 36.27
CA GLY A 298 3.26 -6.34 36.88
C GLY A 298 4.71 -6.73 37.23
N PRO A 299 5.53 -5.78 37.73
CA PRO A 299 6.91 -6.06 38.18
C PRO A 299 6.98 -6.99 39.40
N ASP A 300 5.88 -7.05 40.15
CA ASP A 300 5.55 -7.94 41.26
C ASP A 300 5.15 -9.36 40.82
N GLY A 301 4.82 -9.55 39.53
CA GLY A 301 4.29 -10.80 38.99
C GLY A 301 2.78 -10.98 39.14
N GLU A 302 2.06 -9.99 39.68
CA GLU A 302 0.59 -10.03 39.79
C GLU A 302 -0.10 -9.50 38.52
N GLN A 303 -1.39 -9.78 38.32
CA GLN A 303 -2.17 -9.09 37.29
C GLN A 303 -2.57 -7.71 37.80
N PRO A 304 -2.20 -6.60 37.11
CA PRO A 304 -2.66 -5.28 37.48
C PRO A 304 -4.20 -5.20 37.42
N GLN A 305 -4.80 -4.50 38.37
CA GLN A 305 -6.23 -4.18 38.28
C GLN A 305 -6.49 -3.19 37.13
N PHE A 306 -7.66 -3.29 36.49
CA PHE A 306 -8.09 -2.36 35.45
C PHE A 306 -8.28 -0.96 36.04
N THR A 307 -7.36 -0.04 35.74
CA THR A 307 -7.29 1.32 36.29
C THR A 307 -7.43 2.36 35.19
N HIS A 308 -8.61 2.37 34.55
CA HIS A 308 -8.93 3.31 33.47
C HIS A 308 -9.28 4.71 34.00
N GLN A 309 -8.26 5.41 34.49
CA GLN A 309 -8.31 6.85 34.75
C GLN A 309 -8.13 7.60 33.43
N ILE A 310 -9.19 8.30 33.02
CA ILE A 310 -9.22 9.15 31.83
C ILE A 310 -8.50 10.47 32.14
N VAL A 311 -7.43 10.80 31.43
CA VAL A 311 -6.66 12.04 31.66
C VAL A 311 -6.92 13.05 30.55
N ARG A 312 -7.75 14.06 30.86
CA ARG A 312 -8.05 15.19 29.95
C ARG A 312 -7.51 16.50 30.52
N PRO A 313 -6.26 16.88 30.20
CA PRO A 313 -5.79 18.24 30.47
C PRO A 313 -6.54 19.21 29.56
N LEU A 314 -6.90 20.39 30.08
CA LEU A 314 -7.55 21.43 29.29
C LEU A 314 -6.58 22.02 28.26
N GLY A 315 -7.13 22.45 27.11
CA GLY A 315 -6.37 23.15 26.07
C GLY A 315 -5.33 22.32 25.30
N GLN A 316 -5.42 20.99 25.33
CA GLN A 316 -4.48 20.13 24.59
C GLN A 316 -4.72 20.14 23.07
N PRO A 317 -3.68 19.96 22.25
CA PRO A 317 -3.81 19.82 20.80
C PRO A 317 -4.76 18.68 20.41
N GLY A 318 -5.63 18.95 19.44
CA GLY A 318 -6.54 17.97 18.85
C GLY A 318 -7.75 17.56 19.70
N GLU A 319 -7.97 18.17 20.86
CA GLU A 319 -9.15 17.93 21.71
C GLU A 319 -10.47 18.28 20.99
N ASN A 320 -11.55 17.56 21.31
CA ASN A 320 -12.83 17.57 20.59
C ASN A 320 -12.66 17.41 19.07
N GLY A 321 -11.76 16.53 18.64
CA GLY A 321 -11.49 16.26 17.23
C GLY A 321 -10.83 17.40 16.44
N ALA A 322 -10.37 18.48 17.10
CA ALA A 322 -9.82 19.66 16.41
C ALA A 322 -8.57 19.35 15.57
N ALA A 323 -8.24 20.24 14.64
CA ALA A 323 -6.99 20.19 13.88
C ALA A 323 -5.79 20.57 14.77
N VAL A 324 -4.73 19.75 14.75
CA VAL A 324 -3.44 20.06 15.35
C VAL A 324 -2.66 20.98 14.43
N VAL A 325 -2.31 22.17 14.95
CA VAL A 325 -1.46 23.15 14.26
C VAL A 325 -0.05 23.08 14.86
N LEU A 326 0.91 22.56 14.09
CA LEU A 326 2.33 22.56 14.45
C LEU A 326 3.01 23.85 13.96
N ALA A 327 4.09 24.27 14.62
CA ALA A 327 4.87 25.44 14.26
C ALA A 327 6.38 25.16 14.24
N GLY A 328 7.14 26.01 13.54
CA GLY A 328 8.60 25.99 13.54
C GLY A 328 9.21 24.61 13.17
N ALA A 329 10.12 24.13 14.02
CA ALA A 329 10.79 22.84 13.83
C ALA A 329 9.84 21.64 13.84
N GLU A 330 8.76 21.68 14.63
CA GLU A 330 7.81 20.57 14.73
C GLU A 330 6.98 20.41 13.46
N ALA A 331 6.62 21.52 12.81
CA ALA A 331 5.96 21.50 11.51
C ALA A 331 6.89 20.97 10.39
N ALA A 332 8.18 21.30 10.45
CA ALA A 332 9.18 20.79 9.52
C ALA A 332 9.40 19.27 9.69
N GLU A 333 9.49 18.79 10.94
CA GLU A 333 9.64 17.37 11.27
C GLU A 333 8.39 16.56 10.91
N GLY A 334 7.19 17.05 11.24
CA GLY A 334 5.94 16.40 10.84
C GLY A 334 5.82 16.26 9.32
N LYS A 335 6.19 17.31 8.57
CA LYS A 335 6.25 17.27 7.10
C LYS A 335 7.32 16.31 6.57
N ARG A 336 8.44 16.12 7.27
CA ARG A 336 9.47 15.12 6.93
C ARG A 336 8.96 13.69 7.14
N GLN A 337 8.30 13.45 8.28
CA GLN A 337 7.75 12.15 8.67
C GLN A 337 6.67 11.63 7.72
N MET A 338 5.89 12.53 7.11
CA MET A 338 4.86 12.16 6.12
C MET A 338 5.39 11.31 4.96
N GLY A 339 6.65 11.50 4.54
CA GLY A 339 7.28 10.70 3.48
C GLY A 339 7.67 9.27 3.87
N HIS A 340 7.52 8.89 5.14
CA HIS A 340 7.74 7.53 5.63
C HIS A 340 6.45 6.92 6.22
N TRP A 341 5.74 7.69 7.04
CA TRP A 341 4.57 7.22 7.79
C TRP A 341 3.26 7.29 7.01
N PHE A 342 3.20 8.12 5.96
CA PHE A 342 1.97 8.52 5.26
C PHE A 342 0.91 9.13 6.21
N MET A 343 1.36 9.64 7.36
CA MET A 343 0.63 10.45 8.33
C MET A 343 1.62 11.31 9.14
N ASN A 344 1.14 12.39 9.75
CA ASN A 344 1.94 13.33 10.55
C ASN A 344 2.06 12.84 12.01
N VAL A 345 3.05 11.98 12.30
CA VAL A 345 3.22 11.41 13.65
C VAL A 345 3.55 12.48 14.69
N MET A 346 4.31 13.53 14.36
CA MET A 346 4.48 14.70 15.24
C MET A 346 3.15 15.33 15.68
N ALA A 347 2.12 15.38 14.82
CA ALA A 347 0.81 15.88 15.22
C ALA A 347 0.11 14.90 16.17
N SER A 348 0.21 13.60 15.91
CA SER A 348 -0.31 12.55 16.82
C SER A 348 0.35 12.60 18.21
N ASP A 349 1.67 12.74 18.27
CA ASP A 349 2.43 12.70 19.53
C ASP A 349 2.14 13.89 20.45
N LYS A 350 1.55 14.97 19.91
CA LYS A 350 1.11 16.17 20.65
C LYS A 350 -0.29 16.06 21.23
N MET A 351 -1.05 15.02 20.89
CA MET A 351 -2.46 14.87 21.31
C MET A 351 -2.60 13.85 22.42
N SER A 352 -3.54 14.10 23.35
CA SER A 352 -3.89 13.10 24.37
C SER A 352 -4.33 11.77 23.72
N LEU A 353 -4.00 10.66 24.38
CA LEU A 353 -4.56 9.34 24.07
C LEU A 353 -6.05 9.28 24.46
N ASP A 354 -6.44 10.05 25.48
CA ASP A 354 -7.80 10.16 26.03
C ASP A 354 -8.63 11.31 25.41
N ARG A 355 -8.22 11.82 24.22
CA ARG A 355 -8.87 12.99 23.60
C ARG A 355 -10.37 12.75 23.35
N THR A 356 -11.16 13.81 23.43
CA THR A 356 -12.54 13.78 22.94
C THR A 356 -12.60 13.95 21.42
N VAL A 357 -13.67 13.44 20.83
CA VAL A 357 -14.07 13.64 19.43
C VAL A 357 -15.56 14.04 19.43
N PRO A 358 -16.04 14.79 18.43
CA PRO A 358 -17.44 15.16 18.36
C PRO A 358 -18.35 13.93 18.20
N ASP A 359 -19.55 13.98 18.80
CA ASP A 359 -20.61 13.02 18.48
C ASP A 359 -21.27 13.44 17.17
N VAL A 360 -20.83 12.83 16.08
CA VAL A 360 -21.23 13.15 14.69
C VAL A 360 -22.53 12.46 14.25
N ARG A 361 -23.16 11.69 15.13
CA ARG A 361 -24.37 10.92 14.81
C ARG A 361 -25.58 11.83 14.62
N SER A 362 -26.55 11.38 13.82
CA SER A 362 -27.84 12.07 13.66
C SER A 362 -28.61 12.20 14.99
N ASP A 363 -29.51 13.18 15.09
CA ASP A 363 -30.38 13.31 16.27
C ASP A 363 -31.26 12.08 16.48
N ALA A 364 -31.65 11.38 15.41
CA ALA A 364 -32.36 10.11 15.47
C ALA A 364 -31.51 9.01 16.13
N CYS A 365 -30.24 8.87 15.74
CA CYS A 365 -29.31 7.93 16.36
C CYS A 365 -28.98 8.27 17.81
N ARG A 366 -28.85 9.57 18.14
CA ARG A 366 -28.62 10.04 19.52
C ARG A 366 -29.85 9.87 20.42
N SER A 367 -31.06 9.82 19.83
CA SER A 367 -32.32 9.58 20.55
C SER A 367 -32.67 8.10 20.71
N PHE A 368 -32.02 7.19 19.96
CA PHE A 368 -32.33 5.76 20.01
C PHE A 368 -31.72 5.08 21.24
N SER A 369 -32.56 4.43 22.06
CA SER A 369 -32.12 3.71 23.26
C SER A 369 -32.04 2.20 23.00
N TYR A 370 -30.82 1.66 23.05
CA TYR A 370 -30.56 0.23 22.91
C TYR A 370 -30.83 -0.50 24.24
N ASN A 371 -31.48 -1.67 24.21
CA ASN A 371 -31.68 -2.51 25.39
C ASN A 371 -30.37 -3.26 25.74
N SER A 372 -29.42 -2.54 26.33
CA SER A 372 -28.03 -2.98 26.55
C SER A 372 -27.90 -4.20 27.45
N ALA A 373 -28.89 -4.49 28.31
CA ALA A 373 -28.91 -5.71 29.13
C ALA A 373 -29.06 -7.00 28.31
N ASN A 374 -29.54 -6.89 27.08
CA ASN A 374 -29.79 -8.02 26.17
C ASN A 374 -28.93 -7.95 24.90
N LEU A 375 -27.75 -7.31 24.94
CA LEU A 375 -26.79 -7.26 23.83
C LEU A 375 -25.64 -8.27 24.04
N PRO A 376 -25.11 -8.89 22.98
CA PRO A 376 -23.96 -9.79 23.09
C PRO A 376 -22.68 -9.03 23.47
N VAL A 377 -21.80 -9.66 24.25
CA VAL A 377 -20.50 -9.06 24.61
C VAL A 377 -19.47 -9.18 23.47
N ALA A 378 -18.60 -8.17 23.35
CA ALA A 378 -17.68 -7.98 22.23
C ALA A 378 -16.22 -8.08 22.64
N SER A 379 -15.39 -8.81 21.88
CA SER A 379 -13.94 -8.63 21.90
C SER A 379 -13.53 -7.74 20.72
N VAL A 380 -12.80 -6.67 20.99
CA VAL A 380 -12.26 -5.79 19.93
C VAL A 380 -10.87 -6.30 19.54
N VAL A 381 -10.68 -6.66 18.27
CA VAL A 381 -9.41 -7.14 17.71
C VAL A 381 -8.75 -6.00 16.95
N ILE A 382 -7.51 -5.66 17.32
CA ILE A 382 -6.67 -4.68 16.61
C ILE A 382 -5.40 -5.38 16.15
N VAL A 383 -5.16 -5.38 14.84
CA VAL A 383 -3.90 -5.88 14.25
C VAL A 383 -2.96 -4.70 14.00
N PHE A 384 -1.66 -4.91 14.23
CA PHE A 384 -0.63 -3.92 13.90
C PHE A 384 0.70 -4.55 13.48
N THR A 385 1.42 -3.88 12.57
CA THR A 385 2.85 -4.09 12.29
C THR A 385 3.51 -2.72 12.29
N ASP A 386 4.51 -2.52 13.15
CA ASP A 386 5.37 -1.33 13.20
C ASP A 386 4.66 0.04 13.35
N GLU A 387 3.39 0.04 13.76
CA GLU A 387 2.55 1.24 13.90
C GLU A 387 3.12 2.30 14.87
N ALA A 388 2.90 3.58 14.59
CA ALA A 388 3.28 4.67 15.50
C ALA A 388 2.61 4.50 16.88
N MET A 389 3.41 4.44 17.97
CA MET A 389 2.91 4.05 19.29
C MET A 389 1.79 4.97 19.83
N SER A 390 1.84 6.29 19.57
CA SER A 390 0.78 7.22 19.97
C SER A 390 -0.56 6.95 19.25
N VAL A 391 -0.50 6.51 17.99
CA VAL A 391 -1.67 6.20 17.15
C VAL A 391 -2.30 4.87 17.58
N LEU A 392 -1.49 3.82 17.73
CA LEU A 392 -1.92 2.51 18.25
C LEU A 392 -2.57 2.65 19.64
N LEU A 393 -1.92 3.37 20.55
CA LEU A 393 -2.45 3.57 21.90
C LEU A 393 -3.70 4.46 21.91
N ARG A 394 -3.82 5.47 21.04
CA ARG A 394 -5.07 6.26 20.94
C ARG A 394 -6.24 5.41 20.44
N THR A 395 -5.99 4.44 19.56
CA THR A 395 -7.02 3.46 19.16
C THR A 395 -7.50 2.66 20.36
N VAL A 396 -6.59 2.05 21.13
CA VAL A 396 -6.91 1.29 22.36
C VAL A 396 -7.64 2.15 23.40
N HIS A 397 -7.13 3.35 23.67
CA HIS A 397 -7.76 4.30 24.57
C HIS A 397 -9.16 4.71 24.09
N SER A 398 -9.39 4.94 22.80
CA SER A 398 -10.71 5.33 22.28
C SER A 398 -11.77 4.24 22.55
N VAL A 399 -11.39 2.97 22.41
CA VAL A 399 -12.27 1.82 22.69
C VAL A 399 -12.67 1.80 24.17
N PHE A 400 -11.72 1.93 25.11
CA PHE A 400 -12.06 1.97 26.54
C PHE A 400 -12.77 3.26 26.99
N ASN A 401 -12.49 4.40 26.34
CA ASN A 401 -13.15 5.67 26.65
C ASN A 401 -14.60 5.73 26.17
N ARG A 402 -14.95 5.02 25.08
CA ARG A 402 -16.18 5.28 24.30
C ARG A 402 -17.03 4.01 24.07
N SER A 403 -16.76 2.92 24.79
CA SER A 403 -17.57 1.67 24.83
C SER A 403 -18.06 1.33 26.26
N PRO A 404 -19.29 0.80 26.43
CA PRO A 404 -19.76 0.34 27.74
C PRO A 404 -18.96 -0.88 28.26
N MET A 405 -18.37 -0.77 29.46
CA MET A 405 -17.48 -1.78 30.06
C MET A 405 -18.13 -3.15 30.40
N PHE A 406 -19.45 -3.25 30.31
CA PHE A 406 -20.20 -4.49 30.43
C PHE A 406 -20.49 -5.17 29.07
N LEU A 407 -20.36 -4.43 27.95
CA LEU A 407 -20.42 -4.97 26.59
C LEU A 407 -19.02 -5.28 26.05
N LEU A 408 -18.04 -4.39 26.29
CA LEU A 408 -16.64 -4.64 25.93
C LEU A 408 -16.05 -5.72 26.84
N ARG A 409 -15.87 -6.94 26.33
CA ARG A 409 -15.26 -8.07 27.04
C ARG A 409 -13.79 -7.82 27.30
N GLU A 410 -13.03 -7.62 26.22
CA GLU A 410 -11.59 -7.40 26.19
C GLU A 410 -11.18 -6.69 24.88
N VAL A 411 -9.95 -6.17 24.83
CA VAL A 411 -9.26 -5.78 23.58
C VAL A 411 -8.12 -6.78 23.34
N VAL A 412 -8.12 -7.42 22.17
CA VAL A 412 -7.09 -8.35 21.72
C VAL A 412 -6.20 -7.62 20.71
N LEU A 413 -4.97 -7.33 21.11
CA LEU A 413 -3.94 -6.79 20.22
C LEU A 413 -3.18 -7.95 19.57
N VAL A 414 -3.06 -7.92 18.25
CA VAL A 414 -2.26 -8.88 17.48
C VAL A 414 -1.12 -8.14 16.81
N ASP A 415 0.09 -8.36 17.30
CA ASP A 415 1.33 -7.86 16.73
C ASP A 415 1.79 -8.81 15.61
N ASP A 416 1.58 -8.38 14.37
CA ASP A 416 2.06 -9.05 13.17
C ASP A 416 3.55 -8.70 12.93
N PHE A 417 4.40 -9.18 13.84
CA PHE A 417 5.86 -9.19 13.79
C PHE A 417 6.54 -7.81 13.69
N SER A 418 6.10 -6.84 14.53
CA SER A 418 6.74 -5.52 14.63
C SER A 418 8.21 -5.59 15.06
N GLN A 419 9.06 -4.83 14.38
CA GLN A 419 10.50 -4.73 14.65
C GLN A 419 10.85 -3.57 15.60
N ARG A 420 10.04 -2.50 15.59
CA ARG A 420 10.30 -1.24 16.33
C ARG A 420 10.30 -1.43 17.84
N GLU A 421 11.30 -0.87 18.52
CA GLU A 421 11.59 -1.12 19.93
C GLU A 421 10.52 -0.58 20.89
N GLU A 422 9.89 0.56 20.56
CA GLU A 422 8.78 1.14 21.34
C GLU A 422 7.59 0.17 21.47
N LEU A 423 7.36 -0.67 20.46
CA LEU A 423 6.29 -1.67 20.44
C LEU A 423 6.61 -2.91 21.27
N LYS A 424 7.81 -3.02 21.85
CA LYS A 424 8.23 -4.14 22.71
C LYS A 424 7.94 -3.82 24.18
N HIS A 425 8.97 -3.44 24.94
CA HIS A 425 8.85 -3.24 26.39
C HIS A 425 8.02 -2.01 26.78
N ALA A 426 8.09 -0.91 26.03
CA ALA A 426 7.35 0.30 26.35
C ALA A 426 5.82 0.13 26.12
N LEU A 427 5.43 -0.54 25.03
CA LEU A 427 4.04 -0.95 24.82
C LEU A 427 3.53 -1.85 25.96
N VAL A 428 4.24 -2.92 26.31
CA VAL A 428 3.85 -3.81 27.43
C VAL A 428 3.71 -3.03 28.75
N ALA A 429 4.64 -2.10 29.02
CA ALA A 429 4.58 -1.26 30.22
C ALA A 429 3.33 -0.37 30.26
N HIS A 430 2.90 0.19 29.13
CA HIS A 430 1.68 1.00 29.04
C HIS A 430 0.41 0.14 29.15
N LEU A 431 0.35 -1.00 28.45
CA LEU A 431 -0.84 -1.85 28.39
C LEU A 431 -1.23 -2.46 29.75
N ARG A 432 -0.27 -2.64 30.67
CA ARG A 432 -0.51 -3.07 32.06
C ARG A 432 -1.65 -2.32 32.75
N ARG A 433 -1.86 -1.03 32.49
CA ARG A 433 -2.93 -0.22 33.13
C ARG A 433 -4.36 -0.73 32.86
N PHE A 434 -4.55 -1.49 31.79
CA PHE A 434 -5.84 -2.11 31.44
C PHE A 434 -6.01 -3.51 32.07
N GLY A 435 -4.98 -4.06 32.74
CA GLY A 435 -5.05 -5.35 33.42
C GLY A 435 -5.58 -6.46 32.51
N PRO A 436 -6.47 -7.35 33.00
CA PRO A 436 -7.01 -8.47 32.22
C PRO A 436 -8.00 -8.05 31.11
N ARG A 437 -8.26 -6.75 30.91
CA ARG A 437 -9.11 -6.26 29.80
C ARG A 437 -8.34 -6.08 28.50
N VAL A 438 -7.02 -6.08 28.50
CA VAL A 438 -6.18 -6.14 27.28
C VAL A 438 -5.42 -7.46 27.25
N ARG A 439 -5.24 -8.00 26.06
CA ARG A 439 -4.31 -9.10 25.77
C ARG A 439 -3.47 -8.73 24.57
N LEU A 440 -2.22 -9.19 24.55
CA LEU A 440 -1.29 -8.95 23.47
C LEU A 440 -0.76 -10.29 22.96
N ILE A 441 -0.95 -10.53 21.67
CA ILE A 441 -0.54 -11.75 20.97
C ILE A 441 0.59 -11.35 20.01
N ARG A 442 1.78 -11.91 20.20
CA ARG A 442 2.96 -11.70 19.34
C ARG A 442 3.03 -12.81 18.31
N ALA A 443 3.17 -12.47 17.03
CA ALA A 443 3.61 -13.43 16.02
C ALA A 443 5.14 -13.58 16.02
N HIS A 444 5.63 -14.79 15.80
CA HIS A 444 7.08 -15.10 15.69
C HIS A 444 7.62 -14.94 14.27
N GLU A 445 6.73 -14.84 13.28
CA GLU A 445 7.00 -14.48 11.89
C GLU A 445 5.88 -13.56 11.40
N ARG A 446 6.05 -12.95 10.22
CA ARG A 446 5.01 -12.08 9.66
C ARG A 446 3.93 -12.88 8.93
N LEU A 447 2.74 -12.90 9.51
CA LEU A 447 1.56 -13.61 9.03
C LEU A 447 0.78 -12.80 7.98
N GLY A 448 0.77 -11.47 8.12
CA GLY A 448 -0.09 -10.55 7.37
C GLY A 448 -1.43 -10.26 8.06
N LEU A 449 -2.06 -9.14 7.68
CA LEU A 449 -3.33 -8.67 8.24
C LEU A 449 -4.41 -9.74 8.23
N ILE A 450 -4.50 -10.49 7.13
CA ILE A 450 -5.55 -11.49 6.88
C ILE A 450 -5.46 -12.63 7.91
N ARG A 451 -4.28 -13.23 8.05
CA ARG A 451 -4.00 -14.29 9.02
C ARG A 451 -4.02 -13.77 10.46
N ALA A 452 -3.52 -12.58 10.71
CA ALA A 452 -3.58 -11.93 12.02
C ALA A 452 -5.03 -11.63 12.48
N LYS A 453 -5.95 -11.28 11.56
CA LYS A 453 -7.40 -11.19 11.87
C LYS A 453 -8.00 -12.57 12.21
N ILE A 454 -7.59 -13.66 11.54
CA ILE A 454 -7.98 -15.04 11.94
C ILE A 454 -7.47 -15.37 13.35
N VAL A 455 -6.19 -15.08 13.65
CA VAL A 455 -5.59 -15.27 14.99
C VAL A 455 -6.39 -14.51 16.06
N GLY A 456 -6.60 -13.20 15.88
CA GLY A 456 -7.34 -12.39 16.84
C GLY A 456 -8.76 -12.92 17.11
N ALA A 457 -9.44 -13.42 16.09
CA ALA A 457 -10.75 -14.05 16.22
C ALA A 457 -10.70 -15.44 16.90
N LYS A 458 -9.65 -16.25 16.67
CA LYS A 458 -9.45 -17.57 17.33
C LYS A 458 -9.24 -17.40 18.84
N PHE A 459 -8.54 -16.35 19.26
CA PHE A 459 -8.28 -16.04 20.67
C PHE A 459 -9.34 -15.15 21.36
N ALA A 460 -10.32 -14.60 20.63
CA ALA A 460 -11.36 -13.73 21.18
C ALA A 460 -12.37 -14.48 22.08
N ARG A 461 -12.76 -13.85 23.20
CA ARG A 461 -13.67 -14.38 24.23
C ARG A 461 -15.08 -13.79 24.21
N GLY A 462 -15.35 -12.79 23.38
CA GLY A 462 -16.68 -12.19 23.18
C GLY A 462 -17.56 -13.02 22.24
N ALA A 463 -18.87 -12.89 22.32
CA ALA A 463 -19.80 -13.51 21.35
C ALA A 463 -19.77 -12.78 19.99
N VAL A 464 -19.34 -11.51 19.97
CA VAL A 464 -19.01 -10.73 18.78
C VAL A 464 -17.51 -10.45 18.74
N VAL A 465 -16.93 -10.55 17.55
CA VAL A 465 -15.61 -9.97 17.24
C VAL A 465 -15.82 -8.65 16.52
N VAL A 466 -15.13 -7.60 16.95
CA VAL A 466 -15.10 -6.29 16.27
C VAL A 466 -13.67 -6.02 15.84
N PHE A 467 -13.41 -6.02 14.54
CA PHE A 467 -12.11 -5.64 13.98
C PHE A 467 -12.02 -4.12 13.87
N LEU A 468 -10.89 -3.58 14.30
CA LEU A 468 -10.46 -2.21 14.03
C LEU A 468 -9.01 -2.25 13.55
N ASP A 469 -8.65 -1.37 12.62
CA ASP A 469 -7.25 -1.17 12.26
C ASP A 469 -6.57 -0.29 13.33
N SER A 470 -5.23 -0.32 13.38
CA SER A 470 -4.43 0.25 14.48
C SER A 470 -4.31 1.78 14.50
N HIS A 471 -5.13 2.46 13.71
CA HIS A 471 -5.13 3.90 13.50
C HIS A 471 -6.56 4.46 13.39
N CYS A 472 -7.37 4.09 14.37
CA CYS A 472 -8.79 4.43 14.46
C CYS A 472 -9.13 5.18 15.76
N GLU A 473 -10.26 5.87 15.78
CA GLU A 473 -10.87 6.42 16.99
C GLU A 473 -12.38 6.18 17.02
N ALA A 474 -12.82 5.31 17.92
CA ALA A 474 -14.23 4.91 18.00
C ALA A 474 -15.12 6.04 18.54
N SER A 475 -16.22 6.39 17.88
CA SER A 475 -17.08 7.53 18.24
C SER A 475 -17.97 7.24 19.47
N PRO A 476 -18.53 8.24 20.18
CA PRO A 476 -19.45 7.98 21.29
C PRO A 476 -20.65 7.10 20.89
N GLY A 477 -20.88 6.01 21.62
CA GLY A 477 -22.01 5.09 21.37
C GLY A 477 -21.93 4.34 20.03
N TRP A 478 -20.71 4.05 19.55
CA TRP A 478 -20.46 3.29 18.32
C TRP A 478 -20.77 1.79 18.43
N LEU A 479 -20.68 1.20 19.63
CA LEU A 479 -20.62 -0.25 19.80
C LEU A 479 -22.04 -0.87 19.86
N GLU A 480 -22.94 -0.22 20.60
CA GLU A 480 -24.32 -0.66 20.84
C GLU A 480 -25.13 -0.89 19.54
N PRO A 481 -25.05 -0.03 18.50
CA PRO A 481 -25.72 -0.26 17.22
C PRO A 481 -25.24 -1.53 16.50
N LEU A 482 -23.93 -1.79 16.49
CA LEU A 482 -23.34 -2.97 15.86
C LEU A 482 -23.80 -4.25 16.56
N LEU A 483 -23.77 -4.25 17.90
CA LEU A 483 -24.19 -5.39 18.72
C LEU A 483 -25.70 -5.64 18.65
N HIS A 484 -26.53 -4.59 18.59
CA HIS A 484 -27.96 -4.73 18.33
C HIS A 484 -28.22 -5.39 16.98
N ARG A 485 -27.53 -4.96 15.92
CA ARG A 485 -27.78 -5.53 14.59
C ARG A 485 -27.35 -6.99 14.48
N ILE A 486 -26.20 -7.37 15.05
CA ILE A 486 -25.74 -8.77 15.06
C ILE A 486 -26.66 -9.65 15.92
N LYS A 487 -27.21 -9.13 17.03
CA LYS A 487 -28.20 -9.85 17.83
C LYS A 487 -29.46 -10.17 17.02
N ASP A 488 -29.96 -9.19 16.28
CA ASP A 488 -31.19 -9.32 15.48
C ASP A 488 -30.98 -10.17 14.21
N LYS A 489 -29.77 -10.16 13.64
CA LYS A 489 -29.35 -11.05 12.55
C LYS A 489 -27.92 -11.56 12.77
N ARG A 490 -27.77 -12.75 13.36
CA ARG A 490 -26.46 -13.42 13.61
C ARG A 490 -25.58 -13.54 12.37
N SER A 491 -26.19 -13.65 11.18
CA SER A 491 -25.51 -13.76 9.88
C SER A 491 -25.22 -12.42 9.18
N ALA A 492 -25.42 -11.29 9.85
CA ALA A 492 -24.99 -9.98 9.36
C ALA A 492 -23.52 -9.72 9.73
N VAL A 493 -22.74 -9.27 8.75
CA VAL A 493 -21.42 -8.65 8.94
C VAL A 493 -21.64 -7.14 8.86
N VAL A 494 -21.40 -6.43 9.96
CA VAL A 494 -21.82 -5.03 10.11
C VAL A 494 -20.62 -4.08 10.22
N CYS A 495 -20.64 -3.01 9.43
CA CYS A 495 -19.60 -2.00 9.38
C CYS A 495 -20.07 -0.71 10.06
N PRO A 496 -19.19 0.01 10.78
CA PRO A 496 -19.45 1.40 11.13
C PRO A 496 -19.46 2.28 9.86
N VAL A 497 -20.04 3.47 9.96
CA VAL A 497 -19.63 4.61 9.12
C VAL A 497 -18.17 4.92 9.48
N ILE A 498 -17.31 4.92 8.46
CA ILE A 498 -15.89 5.21 8.64
C ILE A 498 -15.68 6.71 8.46
N ASP A 499 -15.48 7.42 9.57
CA ASP A 499 -15.20 8.85 9.58
C ASP A 499 -13.73 9.13 9.19
N MET A 500 -13.44 10.33 8.74
CA MET A 500 -12.09 10.70 8.30
C MET A 500 -11.30 11.34 9.45
N ILE A 501 -10.14 10.77 9.79
CA ILE A 501 -9.11 11.47 10.56
C ILE A 501 -8.05 11.95 9.56
N GLY A 502 -7.85 13.27 9.49
CA GLY A 502 -6.92 13.86 8.51
C GLY A 502 -5.46 13.49 8.78
N ASP A 503 -4.79 12.87 7.81
CA ASP A 503 -3.40 12.39 7.92
C ASP A 503 -2.40 13.48 8.39
N SER A 504 -2.62 14.71 7.96
CA SER A 504 -1.71 15.85 8.10
C SER A 504 -1.94 16.67 9.37
N THR A 505 -3.16 16.65 9.92
CA THR A 505 -3.60 17.52 11.03
C THR A 505 -4.27 16.78 12.18
N MET A 506 -4.54 15.48 12.03
CA MET A 506 -5.29 14.65 12.99
C MET A 506 -6.70 15.16 13.36
N GLN A 507 -7.25 16.05 12.53
CA GLN A 507 -8.62 16.54 12.67
C GLN A 507 -9.60 15.39 12.43
N TYR A 508 -10.58 15.22 13.33
CA TYR A 508 -11.69 14.29 13.16
C TYR A 508 -12.80 14.97 12.35
N MET A 509 -13.24 14.34 11.26
CA MET A 509 -14.27 14.84 10.36
C MET A 509 -15.32 13.75 10.17
N GLY A 510 -16.52 13.98 10.71
CA GLY A 510 -17.65 13.05 10.58
C GLY A 510 -18.05 12.85 9.12
N GLY A 511 -18.19 11.59 8.73
CA GLY A 511 -18.76 11.20 7.45
C GLY A 511 -20.26 10.97 7.53
N SER A 512 -20.80 10.39 6.47
CA SER A 512 -22.09 9.67 6.48
C SER A 512 -21.89 8.36 5.71
N ALA A 513 -22.86 7.45 5.74
CA ALA A 513 -22.80 6.24 4.94
C ALA A 513 -22.56 6.55 3.44
N GLY A 514 -23.13 7.64 2.92
CA GLY A 514 -22.75 8.36 1.69
C GLY A 514 -22.97 7.66 0.34
N GLY A 515 -22.87 6.34 0.31
CA GLY A 515 -22.89 5.47 -0.86
C GLY A 515 -22.85 4.01 -0.42
N ILE A 516 -22.38 3.13 -1.30
CA ILE A 516 -22.17 1.71 -1.00
C ILE A 516 -20.77 1.26 -1.45
N GLY A 517 -20.21 0.30 -0.72
CA GLY A 517 -18.99 -0.38 -1.13
C GLY A 517 -19.29 -1.31 -2.30
N THR A 518 -18.60 -1.13 -3.41
CA THR A 518 -18.67 -2.00 -4.60
C THR A 518 -17.24 -2.40 -5.02
N PHE A 519 -17.09 -2.92 -6.24
CA PHE A 519 -15.80 -3.39 -6.73
C PHE A 519 -15.57 -3.01 -8.19
N TRP A 520 -14.29 -2.76 -8.46
CA TRP A 520 -13.67 -2.75 -9.77
C TRP A 520 -13.56 -4.21 -10.29
N TRP A 521 -13.73 -4.45 -11.60
CA TRP A 521 -13.60 -5.79 -12.22
C TRP A 521 -12.17 -6.34 -12.11
N SER A 522 -11.17 -5.47 -12.03
CA SER A 522 -9.79 -5.74 -11.60
C SER A 522 -9.64 -6.15 -10.12
N LEU A 523 -10.75 -6.29 -9.39
CA LEU A 523 -10.89 -6.70 -7.99
C LEU A 523 -10.26 -5.77 -6.95
N HIS A 524 -10.25 -4.46 -7.23
CA HIS A 524 -10.01 -3.42 -6.22
C HIS A 524 -11.34 -2.93 -5.62
N TYR A 525 -11.32 -2.46 -4.38
CA TYR A 525 -12.50 -1.83 -3.73
C TYR A 525 -12.80 -0.44 -4.29
N LYS A 526 -14.07 -0.04 -4.32
CA LYS A 526 -14.49 1.37 -4.48
C LYS A 526 -15.79 1.68 -3.73
N MET A 527 -16.09 2.96 -3.56
CA MET A 527 -17.41 3.45 -3.16
C MET A 527 -18.14 3.97 -4.40
N ASP A 528 -19.36 3.50 -4.64
CA ASP A 528 -20.29 4.10 -5.62
C ASP A 528 -21.42 4.85 -4.88
N PRO A 529 -22.08 5.84 -5.52
CA PRO A 529 -23.27 6.49 -4.98
C PRO A 529 -24.39 5.48 -4.68
N MET A 530 -25.22 5.77 -3.68
CA MET A 530 -26.29 4.84 -3.25
C MET A 530 -27.36 4.66 -4.35
N PRO A 531 -27.63 3.41 -4.81
CA PRO A 531 -28.70 3.14 -5.76
C PRO A 531 -30.06 3.56 -5.23
N GLU A 532 -30.91 4.09 -6.13
CA GLU A 532 -32.26 4.56 -5.76
C GLU A 532 -33.11 3.43 -5.13
N ARG A 533 -32.90 2.18 -5.55
CA ARG A 533 -33.48 0.97 -4.93
C ARG A 533 -33.24 0.91 -3.42
N LEU A 534 -32.01 1.18 -2.97
CA LEU A 534 -31.66 1.16 -1.54
C LEU A 534 -32.13 2.41 -0.81
N THR A 535 -32.13 3.57 -1.48
CA THR A 535 -32.72 4.80 -0.94
C THR A 535 -34.22 4.66 -0.68
N ARG A 536 -34.98 4.08 -1.62
CA ARG A 536 -36.42 3.83 -1.49
C ARG A 536 -36.77 2.69 -0.51
N ALA A 537 -35.86 1.77 -0.24
CA ALA A 537 -36.09 0.64 0.66
C ALA A 537 -35.98 0.98 2.15
N ARG A 538 -35.24 2.04 2.52
CA ARG A 538 -35.04 2.48 3.90
C ARG A 538 -36.09 3.54 4.28
N LYS A 539 -36.81 3.29 5.37
CA LYS A 539 -37.87 4.17 5.91
C LYS A 539 -37.31 5.27 6.80
N HIS A 540 -36.20 4.98 7.47
CA HIS A 540 -35.49 5.89 8.36
C HIS A 540 -34.00 5.92 7.95
N PRO A 541 -33.63 6.64 6.86
CA PRO A 541 -32.29 6.58 6.27
C PRO A 541 -31.13 6.90 7.22
N ASP A 542 -31.40 7.59 8.33
CA ASP A 542 -30.42 7.94 9.36
C ASP A 542 -30.17 6.83 10.39
N THR A 543 -30.99 5.78 10.44
CA THR A 543 -30.91 4.70 11.44
C THR A 543 -30.99 3.30 10.84
N ASP A 544 -31.74 3.12 9.75
CA ASP A 544 -31.91 1.84 9.05
C ASP A 544 -30.56 1.34 8.48
N PRO A 545 -30.14 0.11 8.80
CA PRO A 545 -28.96 -0.51 8.21
C PRO A 545 -28.99 -0.50 6.68
N LEU A 546 -27.85 -0.16 6.09
CA LEU A 546 -27.67 -0.08 4.65
C LEU A 546 -26.96 -1.35 4.15
N ASN A 547 -27.69 -2.23 3.47
CA ASN A 547 -27.09 -3.33 2.72
C ASN A 547 -26.03 -2.78 1.74
N THR A 548 -24.80 -3.27 1.83
CA THR A 548 -23.70 -2.90 0.94
C THR A 548 -23.19 -4.15 0.22
N PRO A 549 -22.97 -4.13 -1.10
CA PRO A 549 -22.46 -5.30 -1.83
C PRO A 549 -21.09 -5.76 -1.30
N THR A 550 -20.22 -4.82 -0.98
CA THR A 550 -18.90 -5.09 -0.40
C THR A 550 -18.61 -4.16 0.78
N MET A 551 -17.59 -4.49 1.58
CA MET A 551 -17.04 -3.62 2.62
C MET A 551 -15.56 -3.30 2.40
N ALA A 552 -15.09 -2.22 3.02
CA ALA A 552 -13.66 -1.87 3.05
C ALA A 552 -12.79 -2.90 3.80
N GLY A 553 -13.37 -3.73 4.69
CA GLY A 553 -12.70 -4.85 5.36
C GLY A 553 -11.76 -4.50 6.52
N GLY A 554 -11.36 -3.24 6.64
CA GLY A 554 -10.64 -2.71 7.80
C GLY A 554 -11.45 -2.86 9.10
N LEU A 555 -12.53 -2.09 9.19
CA LEU A 555 -13.41 -2.00 10.36
C LEU A 555 -14.74 -2.74 10.13
N PHE A 556 -15.03 -3.76 10.92
CA PHE A 556 -16.34 -4.44 10.94
C PHE A 556 -16.56 -5.27 12.21
N ALA A 557 -17.81 -5.61 12.50
CA ALA A 557 -18.20 -6.54 13.56
C ALA A 557 -18.98 -7.73 13.01
N VAL A 558 -18.82 -8.89 13.65
CA VAL A 558 -19.45 -10.16 13.25
C VAL A 558 -19.63 -11.08 14.46
N ASN A 559 -20.68 -11.91 14.47
CA ASN A 559 -20.77 -12.98 15.47
C ASN A 559 -19.59 -13.96 15.32
N ARG A 560 -18.91 -14.27 16.44
CA ARG A 560 -17.64 -15.00 16.42
C ARG A 560 -17.77 -16.41 15.84
N GLU A 561 -18.79 -17.14 16.24
CA GLU A 561 -19.06 -18.48 15.71
C GLU A 561 -19.38 -18.42 14.21
N TYR A 562 -20.32 -17.55 13.82
CA TYR A 562 -20.72 -17.37 12.42
C TYR A 562 -19.53 -17.06 11.51
N PHE A 563 -18.61 -16.18 11.93
CA PHE A 563 -17.38 -15.89 11.20
C PHE A 563 -16.60 -17.17 10.86
N PHE A 564 -16.42 -18.09 11.80
CA PHE A 564 -15.73 -19.36 11.55
C PHE A 564 -16.60 -20.40 10.82
N GLU A 565 -17.92 -20.45 11.06
CA GLU A 565 -18.86 -21.30 10.31
C GLU A 565 -18.83 -21.02 8.81
N ILE A 566 -18.77 -19.75 8.42
CA ILE A 566 -18.63 -19.35 7.00
C ILE A 566 -17.18 -19.41 6.49
N GLY A 567 -16.23 -19.94 7.27
CA GLY A 567 -14.84 -20.09 6.83
C GLY A 567 -13.96 -18.84 6.98
N ALA A 568 -14.13 -18.07 8.06
CA ALA A 568 -13.29 -16.96 8.53
C ALA A 568 -12.81 -16.01 7.43
N TYR A 569 -11.50 -15.96 7.18
CA TYR A 569 -10.88 -15.57 5.90
C TYR A 569 -10.20 -16.79 5.28
N ASP A 570 -9.82 -16.70 4.00
CA ASP A 570 -8.98 -17.71 3.35
C ASP A 570 -7.54 -17.68 3.92
N PRO A 571 -7.06 -18.74 4.61
CA PRO A 571 -5.71 -18.76 5.17
C PRO A 571 -4.61 -18.77 4.10
N GLY A 572 -4.94 -19.13 2.86
CA GLY A 572 -4.03 -19.11 1.72
C GLY A 572 -3.84 -17.73 1.09
N MET A 573 -4.45 -16.68 1.62
CA MET A 573 -4.17 -15.29 1.21
C MET A 573 -3.02 -14.69 2.03
N ASP A 574 -2.15 -13.95 1.37
CA ASP A 574 -0.94 -13.36 1.95
C ASP A 574 -1.07 -11.85 2.18
N ILE A 575 -0.49 -11.38 3.29
CA ILE A 575 -0.31 -9.97 3.67
C ILE A 575 -1.61 -9.16 3.72
N TRP A 576 -2.13 -8.70 2.58
CA TRP A 576 -3.23 -7.75 2.46
C TRP A 576 -3.79 -7.71 1.03
N GLY A 577 -5.09 -7.44 0.89
CA GLY A 577 -5.74 -7.10 -0.36
C GLY A 577 -6.61 -8.23 -0.89
N GLY A 578 -7.83 -7.88 -1.32
CA GLY A 578 -8.83 -8.82 -1.85
C GLY A 578 -9.60 -9.60 -0.79
N GLU A 579 -9.13 -9.68 0.46
CA GLU A 579 -9.82 -10.43 1.53
C GLU A 579 -11.18 -9.82 1.87
N ASN A 580 -11.27 -8.48 1.78
CA ASN A 580 -12.48 -7.70 2.01
C ASN A 580 -13.57 -8.02 0.96
N LEU A 581 -13.17 -8.26 -0.30
CA LEU A 581 -14.07 -8.68 -1.36
C LEU A 581 -14.44 -10.16 -1.24
N GLU A 582 -13.50 -11.03 -0.86
CA GLU A 582 -13.73 -12.47 -0.71
C GLU A 582 -14.80 -12.75 0.36
N ILE A 583 -14.66 -12.15 1.54
CA ILE A 583 -15.65 -12.27 2.60
C ILE A 583 -16.98 -11.62 2.21
N SER A 584 -16.96 -10.52 1.45
CA SER A 584 -18.20 -9.86 1.01
C SER A 584 -19.02 -10.74 0.07
N PHE A 585 -18.39 -11.28 -0.97
CA PHE A 585 -19.05 -12.17 -1.94
C PHE A 585 -19.55 -13.43 -1.24
N ARG A 586 -18.69 -14.07 -0.42
CA ARG A 586 -19.02 -15.26 0.38
C ARG A 586 -20.20 -15.03 1.33
N VAL A 587 -20.18 -13.96 2.13
CA VAL A 587 -21.27 -13.64 3.08
C VAL A 587 -22.60 -13.50 2.36
N TRP A 588 -22.65 -12.78 1.24
CA TRP A 588 -23.88 -12.62 0.46
C TRP A 588 -24.32 -13.92 -0.22
N MET A 589 -23.42 -14.61 -0.93
CA MET A 589 -23.71 -15.83 -1.68
C MET A 589 -24.10 -17.01 -0.77
N CYS A 590 -23.63 -17.03 0.48
CA CYS A 590 -23.92 -18.07 1.46
C CYS A 590 -25.04 -17.67 2.47
N GLY A 591 -25.84 -16.63 2.19
CA GLY A 591 -27.10 -16.35 2.91
C GLY A 591 -27.02 -15.36 4.09
N GLY A 592 -25.90 -14.68 4.27
CA GLY A 592 -25.73 -13.60 5.25
C GLY A 592 -26.22 -12.23 4.75
N SER A 593 -25.53 -11.18 5.18
CA SER A 593 -25.55 -9.84 4.56
C SER A 593 -24.32 -9.06 5.01
N VAL A 594 -23.86 -8.12 4.18
CA VAL A 594 -22.88 -7.10 4.58
C VAL A 594 -23.62 -5.77 4.67
N GLU A 595 -23.50 -5.07 5.80
CA GLU A 595 -24.35 -3.91 6.10
C GLU A 595 -23.55 -2.78 6.76
N ILE A 596 -23.79 -1.53 6.38
CA ILE A 596 -23.29 -0.34 7.09
C ILE A 596 -24.38 0.08 8.10
N VAL A 597 -24.02 0.30 9.36
CA VAL A 597 -24.94 0.70 10.43
C VAL A 597 -24.79 2.20 10.69
N PRO A 598 -25.73 3.07 10.25
CA PRO A 598 -25.54 4.53 10.27
C PRO A 598 -25.30 5.13 11.65
N CYS A 599 -25.82 4.53 12.72
CA CYS A 599 -25.63 5.03 14.08
C CYS A 599 -24.28 4.66 14.71
N SER A 600 -23.47 3.82 14.06
CA SER A 600 -22.14 3.45 14.52
C SER A 600 -21.09 4.21 13.71
N HIS A 601 -20.25 4.99 14.37
CA HIS A 601 -19.20 5.79 13.73
C HIS A 601 -17.82 5.47 14.31
N VAL A 602 -16.80 5.38 13.46
CA VAL A 602 -15.39 5.23 13.87
C VAL A 602 -14.50 6.02 12.91
N GLY A 603 -13.68 6.93 13.44
CA GLY A 603 -12.67 7.64 12.66
C GLY A 603 -11.51 6.75 12.27
N HIS A 604 -10.96 6.95 11.08
CA HIS A 604 -9.82 6.22 10.53
C HIS A 604 -8.82 7.18 9.87
N ILE A 605 -7.52 6.99 10.11
CA ILE A 605 -6.46 7.78 9.44
C ILE A 605 -6.22 7.21 8.04
N PHE A 606 -6.83 7.84 7.03
CA PHE A 606 -6.63 7.47 5.63
C PHE A 606 -5.24 7.91 5.14
N ARG A 607 -4.42 6.94 4.72
CA ARG A 607 -3.04 7.16 4.28
C ARG A 607 -2.90 7.08 2.76
N ALA A 608 -2.00 7.87 2.19
CA ALA A 608 -1.64 7.81 0.77
C ALA A 608 -0.72 6.61 0.40
N GLY A 609 -0.35 5.78 1.38
CA GLY A 609 0.56 4.64 1.19
C GLY A 609 0.75 3.82 2.47
N HIS A 610 1.51 2.73 2.33
CA HIS A 610 1.77 1.76 3.41
C HIS A 610 3.21 1.96 3.94
N PRO A 611 3.42 2.15 5.26
CA PRO A 611 4.77 2.37 5.82
C PRO A 611 5.57 1.06 6.00
N TYR A 612 4.94 -0.09 5.82
CA TYR A 612 5.49 -1.44 6.03
C TYR A 612 5.62 -2.23 4.70
N ASN A 613 6.39 -3.33 4.73
CA ASN A 613 6.62 -4.18 3.56
C ASN A 613 5.32 -4.85 3.07
N MET A 614 5.06 -4.82 1.76
CA MET A 614 3.91 -5.47 1.12
C MET A 614 4.27 -6.77 0.37
N THR A 615 5.52 -7.22 0.47
CA THR A 615 5.97 -8.52 -0.07
C THR A 615 5.57 -9.65 0.89
N ALA A 616 5.12 -10.78 0.35
CA ALA A 616 4.91 -12.02 1.11
C ALA A 616 6.23 -12.74 1.45
N THR A 617 6.16 -13.78 2.28
CA THR A 617 7.32 -14.52 2.82
C THR A 617 8.06 -15.36 1.77
N ASP A 618 7.39 -15.72 0.67
CA ASP A 618 7.96 -16.40 -0.51
C ASP A 618 8.66 -15.44 -1.49
N GLY A 619 8.54 -14.12 -1.28
CA GLY A 619 9.05 -13.08 -2.18
C GLY A 619 8.04 -12.55 -3.21
N ASN A 620 6.78 -12.99 -3.19
CA ASN A 620 5.71 -12.48 -4.04
C ASN A 620 5.42 -11.00 -3.74
N LYS A 621 5.39 -10.19 -4.80
CA LYS A 621 5.22 -8.72 -4.77
C LYS A 621 3.84 -8.25 -5.26
N ASP A 622 3.02 -9.13 -5.83
CA ASP A 622 1.62 -8.84 -6.21
C ASP A 622 0.67 -9.66 -5.33
N VAL A 623 0.81 -9.49 -4.01
CA VAL A 623 -0.03 -10.14 -2.99
C VAL A 623 -1.51 -9.83 -3.22
N HIS A 624 -1.85 -8.59 -3.57
CA HIS A 624 -3.21 -8.22 -3.95
C HIS A 624 -3.67 -9.01 -5.18
N GLY A 625 -2.91 -9.02 -6.28
CA GLY A 625 -3.31 -9.74 -7.50
C GLY A 625 -3.49 -11.25 -7.28
N THR A 626 -2.57 -11.87 -6.55
CA THR A 626 -2.63 -13.31 -6.23
C THR A 626 -3.80 -13.65 -5.30
N ASN A 627 -4.06 -12.84 -4.26
CA ASN A 627 -5.26 -12.97 -3.42
C ASN A 627 -6.55 -12.75 -4.24
N SER A 628 -6.60 -11.72 -5.09
CA SER A 628 -7.72 -11.47 -6.02
C SER A 628 -7.96 -12.66 -6.96
N LYS A 629 -6.92 -13.35 -7.41
CA LYS A 629 -7.07 -14.60 -8.17
C LYS A 629 -7.65 -15.74 -7.32
N ARG A 630 -7.17 -15.95 -6.08
CA ARG A 630 -7.75 -16.97 -5.16
C ARG A 630 -9.25 -16.73 -4.96
N LEU A 631 -9.65 -15.47 -4.76
CA LEU A 631 -11.05 -15.05 -4.75
C LEU A 631 -11.77 -15.40 -6.06
N ALA A 632 -11.24 -14.97 -7.21
CA ALA A 632 -11.90 -15.11 -8.50
C ALA A 632 -12.15 -16.58 -8.89
N GLU A 633 -11.18 -17.45 -8.62
CA GLU A 633 -11.24 -18.90 -8.88
C GLU A 633 -12.20 -19.67 -7.96
N VAL A 634 -12.64 -19.09 -6.85
CA VAL A 634 -13.60 -19.71 -5.91
C VAL A 634 -14.99 -19.10 -6.01
N TRP A 635 -15.12 -17.77 -6.21
CA TRP A 635 -16.37 -17.04 -6.02
C TRP A 635 -16.97 -16.40 -7.28
N MET A 636 -16.20 -16.13 -8.35
CA MET A 636 -16.72 -15.37 -9.50
C MET A 636 -17.34 -16.23 -10.61
N ASP A 637 -17.27 -17.57 -10.52
CA ASP A 637 -17.71 -18.49 -11.59
C ASP A 637 -17.11 -18.05 -12.96
N ASP A 638 -17.90 -18.03 -14.03
CA ASP A 638 -17.43 -17.59 -15.36
C ASP A 638 -17.16 -16.08 -15.46
N TYR A 639 -17.54 -15.27 -14.47
CA TYR A 639 -17.24 -13.83 -14.46
C TYR A 639 -15.77 -13.52 -14.13
N LYS A 640 -15.00 -14.51 -13.64
CA LYS A 640 -13.54 -14.38 -13.50
C LYS A 640 -12.83 -14.06 -14.82
N ARG A 641 -13.48 -14.33 -15.97
CA ARG A 641 -13.02 -13.87 -17.30
C ARG A 641 -12.73 -12.37 -17.33
N LEU A 642 -13.58 -11.56 -16.68
CA LEU A 642 -13.49 -10.10 -16.65
C LEU A 642 -12.27 -9.66 -15.83
N PHE A 643 -12.08 -10.23 -14.63
CA PHE A 643 -10.86 -10.03 -13.82
C PHE A 643 -9.58 -10.35 -14.61
N TYR A 644 -9.57 -11.47 -15.34
CA TYR A 644 -8.41 -11.86 -16.14
C TYR A 644 -8.13 -10.93 -17.32
N VAL A 645 -9.09 -10.17 -17.86
CA VAL A 645 -8.79 -9.13 -18.86
C VAL A 645 -7.84 -8.07 -18.28
N HIS A 646 -8.08 -7.62 -17.05
CA HIS A 646 -7.21 -6.66 -16.35
C HIS A 646 -5.92 -7.28 -15.83
N ARG A 647 -5.92 -8.59 -15.55
CA ARG A 647 -4.83 -9.32 -14.89
C ARG A 647 -4.38 -10.54 -15.68
N MET A 648 -4.21 -10.41 -17.00
CA MET A 648 -3.87 -11.51 -17.92
C MET A 648 -2.65 -12.33 -17.46
N GLY A 649 -1.61 -11.66 -16.93
CA GLY A 649 -0.40 -12.31 -16.42
C GLY A 649 -0.60 -13.20 -15.19
N LEU A 650 -1.74 -13.11 -14.50
CA LEU A 650 -2.09 -13.98 -13.38
C LEU A 650 -2.88 -15.23 -13.81
N LYS A 651 -3.41 -15.28 -15.04
CA LYS A 651 -4.30 -16.35 -15.51
C LYS A 651 -3.72 -17.75 -15.27
N ASP A 652 -2.46 -17.92 -15.62
CA ASP A 652 -1.76 -19.22 -15.54
C ASP A 652 -0.76 -19.30 -14.36
N ALA A 653 -0.72 -18.26 -13.51
CA ALA A 653 0.12 -18.24 -12.30
C ALA A 653 -0.41 -19.19 -11.21
N ASP A 654 0.49 -19.90 -10.51
CA ASP A 654 0.09 -20.66 -9.31
C ASP A 654 -0.25 -19.70 -8.16
N VAL A 655 -1.25 -20.08 -7.35
CA VAL A 655 -1.70 -19.36 -6.14
C VAL A 655 -1.98 -20.32 -4.98
N GLY A 656 -1.47 -21.55 -5.05
CA GLY A 656 -1.67 -22.60 -4.03
C GLY A 656 -3.07 -23.23 -4.07
N ASP A 657 -3.32 -24.17 -3.15
CA ASP A 657 -4.57 -24.93 -3.14
C ASP A 657 -5.82 -24.07 -2.86
N LEU A 658 -6.90 -24.42 -3.56
CA LEU A 658 -8.23 -23.82 -3.44
C LEU A 658 -9.30 -24.87 -3.07
N SER A 659 -8.94 -26.16 -2.98
CA SER A 659 -9.86 -27.27 -2.71
C SER A 659 -10.67 -27.04 -1.43
N ALA A 660 -10.03 -26.60 -0.34
CA ALA A 660 -10.72 -26.27 0.92
C ALA A 660 -11.76 -25.14 0.76
N ARG A 661 -11.46 -24.11 -0.04
CA ARG A 661 -12.38 -22.96 -0.27
C ARG A 661 -13.54 -23.34 -1.20
N LYS A 662 -13.31 -24.23 -2.17
CA LYS A 662 -14.35 -24.78 -3.06
C LYS A 662 -15.29 -25.73 -2.30
N ALA A 663 -14.73 -26.65 -1.51
CA ALA A 663 -15.50 -27.54 -0.64
C ALA A 663 -16.31 -26.77 0.42
N LEU A 664 -15.79 -25.67 0.97
CA LEU A 664 -16.54 -24.74 1.83
C LEU A 664 -17.77 -24.16 1.12
N ARG A 665 -17.61 -23.67 -0.12
CA ARG A 665 -18.68 -23.09 -0.93
C ARG A 665 -19.78 -24.11 -1.25
N GLU A 666 -19.40 -25.34 -1.57
CA GLU A 666 -20.30 -26.47 -1.80
C GLU A 666 -21.04 -26.88 -0.50
N ARG A 667 -20.30 -27.08 0.60
CA ARG A 667 -20.82 -27.46 1.93
C ARG A 667 -21.88 -26.50 2.47
N LEU A 668 -21.73 -25.20 2.18
CA LEU A 668 -22.66 -24.15 2.60
C LEU A 668 -23.82 -23.93 1.61
N GLY A 669 -23.85 -24.63 0.47
CA GLY A 669 -24.92 -24.49 -0.54
C GLY A 669 -25.01 -23.09 -1.16
N CYS A 670 -23.87 -22.38 -1.25
CA CYS A 670 -23.84 -20.98 -1.67
C CYS A 670 -24.29 -20.79 -3.12
N LYS A 671 -24.83 -19.61 -3.42
CA LYS A 671 -25.31 -19.24 -4.76
C LYS A 671 -24.15 -19.03 -5.75
N ASN A 672 -24.50 -18.84 -7.02
CA ASN A 672 -23.55 -18.47 -8.08
C ASN A 672 -23.32 -16.95 -8.12
N PHE A 673 -22.25 -16.52 -8.78
CA PHE A 673 -21.90 -15.10 -8.88
C PHE A 673 -22.95 -14.31 -9.67
N LYS A 674 -23.62 -14.95 -10.63
CA LYS A 674 -24.76 -14.31 -11.32
C LYS A 674 -25.88 -13.96 -10.35
N TRP A 675 -26.25 -14.84 -9.42
CA TRP A 675 -27.24 -14.51 -8.39
C TRP A 675 -26.79 -13.32 -7.53
N TYR A 676 -25.50 -13.24 -7.19
CA TYR A 676 -24.95 -12.10 -6.44
C TYR A 676 -25.10 -10.78 -7.22
N LEU A 677 -24.76 -10.76 -8.51
CA LEU A 677 -25.03 -9.62 -9.39
C LEU A 677 -26.52 -9.30 -9.44
N ASP A 678 -27.37 -10.27 -9.81
CA ASP A 678 -28.82 -10.10 -10.01
C ASP A 678 -29.58 -9.63 -8.74
N ASN A 679 -29.10 -9.94 -7.53
CA ASN A 679 -29.86 -9.74 -6.28
C ASN A 679 -29.22 -8.72 -5.32
N VAL A 680 -27.89 -8.64 -5.26
CA VAL A 680 -27.18 -7.75 -4.32
C VAL A 680 -26.86 -6.43 -4.99
N ILE A 681 -26.27 -6.49 -6.20
CA ILE A 681 -25.78 -5.33 -6.96
C ILE A 681 -26.25 -5.35 -8.44
N PRO A 682 -27.56 -5.42 -8.73
CA PRO A 682 -28.09 -5.38 -10.10
C PRO A 682 -27.78 -4.09 -10.85
N GLU A 683 -27.24 -3.08 -10.18
CA GLU A 683 -26.72 -1.84 -10.76
C GLU A 683 -25.27 -1.95 -11.27
N LYS A 684 -24.58 -3.09 -11.09
CA LYS A 684 -23.19 -3.31 -11.55
C LYS A 684 -23.14 -3.66 -13.03
N PHE A 685 -22.69 -2.72 -13.86
CA PHE A 685 -22.43 -2.91 -15.28
C PHE A 685 -21.50 -4.11 -15.55
N VAL A 686 -21.93 -5.01 -16.43
CA VAL A 686 -21.22 -6.20 -16.92
C VAL A 686 -20.76 -5.95 -18.37
N PRO A 687 -19.45 -5.74 -18.63
CA PRO A 687 -18.95 -5.22 -19.91
C PRO A 687 -19.26 -6.03 -21.17
N ASP A 688 -19.66 -7.29 -21.04
CA ASP A 688 -19.96 -8.20 -22.15
C ASP A 688 -21.38 -8.79 -22.14
N GLU A 689 -22.21 -8.46 -21.15
CA GLU A 689 -23.64 -8.85 -21.08
C GLU A 689 -24.57 -7.64 -21.31
N ASP A 690 -24.19 -6.42 -20.91
CA ASP A 690 -25.00 -5.19 -21.04
C ASP A 690 -24.86 -4.46 -22.41
N VAL A 691 -24.20 -5.08 -23.39
CA VAL A 691 -23.77 -4.42 -24.65
C VAL A 691 -23.97 -5.32 -25.86
N LYS A 692 -24.05 -4.72 -27.07
CA LYS A 692 -24.12 -5.47 -28.34
C LYS A 692 -22.75 -6.00 -28.77
N ALA A 693 -21.67 -5.30 -28.41
CA ALA A 693 -20.29 -5.72 -28.57
C ALA A 693 -19.37 -4.87 -27.67
N TYR A 694 -18.19 -5.39 -27.34
CA TYR A 694 -17.13 -4.67 -26.67
C TYR A 694 -15.76 -5.07 -27.22
N GLY A 695 -14.73 -4.29 -26.89
CA GLY A 695 -13.33 -4.60 -27.20
C GLY A 695 -12.62 -3.44 -27.90
N LEU A 696 -11.67 -3.78 -28.78
CA LEU A 696 -10.84 -2.83 -29.50
C LEU A 696 -11.54 -2.34 -30.78
N VAL A 697 -11.55 -1.02 -31.00
CA VAL A 697 -11.93 -0.43 -32.30
C VAL A 697 -10.68 -0.36 -33.17
N GLN A 698 -10.42 -1.44 -33.90
CA GLN A 698 -9.22 -1.67 -34.71
C GLN A 698 -9.41 -1.19 -36.15
N ASN A 699 -8.34 -0.68 -36.78
CA ASN A 699 -8.33 -0.33 -38.20
C ASN A 699 -8.32 -1.58 -39.10
N ALA A 700 -8.76 -1.45 -40.36
CA ALA A 700 -8.85 -2.58 -41.30
C ALA A 700 -7.49 -3.24 -41.64
N LEU A 701 -6.36 -2.61 -41.27
CA LEU A 701 -5.01 -3.15 -41.43
C LEU A 701 -4.51 -3.91 -40.18
N GLY A 702 -5.29 -3.97 -39.11
CA GLY A 702 -4.99 -4.77 -37.90
C GLY A 702 -3.91 -4.19 -36.97
N THR A 703 -3.31 -3.05 -37.29
CA THR A 703 -2.14 -2.52 -36.55
C THR A 703 -2.47 -1.41 -35.56
N LEU A 704 -3.49 -0.60 -35.85
CA LEU A 704 -3.83 0.59 -35.06
C LEU A 704 -5.24 0.48 -34.47
N CYS A 705 -5.36 0.84 -33.20
CA CYS A 705 -6.60 0.85 -32.44
C CYS A 705 -6.90 2.27 -31.95
N LEU A 706 -8.19 2.60 -31.86
CA LEU A 706 -8.69 3.84 -31.26
C LEU A 706 -8.22 3.93 -29.80
N ASP A 707 -7.63 5.05 -29.40
CA ASP A 707 -6.98 5.21 -28.10
C ASP A 707 -7.28 6.60 -27.51
N THR A 708 -7.51 6.71 -26.21
CA THR A 708 -7.62 8.01 -25.51
C THR A 708 -6.26 8.67 -25.26
N LEU A 709 -5.15 7.99 -25.58
CA LEU A 709 -3.77 8.48 -25.49
C LEU A 709 -3.41 9.03 -24.10
N GLN A 710 -3.95 8.39 -23.05
CA GLN A 710 -3.83 8.80 -21.63
C GLN A 710 -4.29 10.26 -21.36
N ARG A 711 -5.12 10.83 -22.24
CA ARG A 711 -5.75 12.14 -22.04
C ARG A 711 -6.78 12.03 -20.93
N LEU A 712 -6.84 13.04 -20.05
CA LEU A 712 -7.69 13.03 -18.86
C LEU A 712 -9.19 12.96 -19.20
N GLU A 713 -9.75 11.75 -19.15
CA GLU A 713 -11.14 11.45 -19.53
C GLU A 713 -12.18 12.15 -18.63
N ASN A 714 -11.77 12.58 -17.44
CA ASN A 714 -12.58 13.33 -16.48
C ASN A 714 -12.64 14.85 -16.73
N LYS A 715 -12.12 15.37 -17.87
CA LYS A 715 -12.09 16.81 -18.21
C LYS A 715 -12.90 17.19 -19.46
N GLY A 716 -13.93 16.41 -19.80
CA GLY A 716 -14.89 16.73 -20.87
C GLY A 716 -14.56 16.05 -22.19
N THR A 717 -14.72 16.76 -23.31
CA THR A 717 -14.57 16.18 -24.66
C THR A 717 -13.11 15.80 -24.95
N VAL A 718 -12.78 14.52 -24.83
CA VAL A 718 -11.49 13.98 -25.26
C VAL A 718 -11.47 13.82 -26.78
N ILE A 719 -10.53 14.51 -27.44
CA ILE A 719 -10.14 14.17 -28.81
C ILE A 719 -9.47 12.80 -28.76
N LEU A 720 -10.04 11.81 -29.46
CA LEU A 720 -9.45 10.47 -29.57
C LEU A 720 -8.25 10.49 -30.53
N GLY A 721 -7.34 9.53 -30.35
CA GLY A 721 -6.25 9.25 -31.28
C GLY A 721 -6.26 7.80 -31.74
N VAL A 722 -5.18 7.38 -32.38
CA VAL A 722 -4.89 5.98 -32.66
C VAL A 722 -3.52 5.61 -32.12
N TRP A 723 -3.37 4.37 -31.67
CA TRP A 723 -2.12 3.81 -31.18
C TRP A 723 -1.97 2.35 -31.62
N GLU A 724 -0.80 1.74 -31.45
CA GLU A 724 -0.62 0.30 -31.67
C GLU A 724 -1.60 -0.51 -30.80
N CYS A 725 -2.28 -1.49 -31.39
CA CYS A 725 -3.27 -2.30 -30.69
C CYS A 725 -2.65 -3.12 -29.55
N GLN A 726 -3.07 -2.84 -28.31
CA GLN A 726 -2.51 -3.47 -27.12
C GLN A 726 -3.24 -4.78 -26.82
N ILE A 727 -2.52 -5.91 -26.98
CA ILE A 727 -3.03 -7.26 -26.76
C ILE A 727 -3.53 -7.39 -25.31
N GLY A 728 -4.81 -7.74 -25.14
CA GLY A 728 -5.48 -7.80 -23.84
C GLY A 728 -6.42 -6.61 -23.56
N GLY A 729 -6.29 -5.49 -24.27
CA GLY A 729 -7.22 -4.36 -24.18
C GLY A 729 -6.91 -3.39 -23.03
N SER A 730 -6.04 -2.42 -23.29
CA SER A 730 -5.84 -1.26 -22.40
C SER A 730 -7.17 -0.55 -22.10
N SER A 731 -7.33 -0.05 -20.88
CA SER A 731 -8.44 0.85 -20.52
C SER A 731 -8.52 2.05 -21.47
N SER A 732 -7.40 2.52 -22.05
CA SER A 732 -7.39 3.60 -23.03
C SER A 732 -7.94 3.22 -24.41
N GLN A 733 -7.93 1.92 -24.78
CA GLN A 733 -8.33 1.43 -26.12
C GLN A 733 -9.69 0.74 -26.18
N VAL A 734 -10.21 0.22 -25.06
CA VAL A 734 -11.49 -0.52 -25.07
C VAL A 734 -12.70 0.41 -25.20
N ALA A 735 -13.69 -0.03 -25.98
CA ALA A 735 -14.98 0.63 -26.20
C ALA A 735 -16.13 -0.38 -26.17
N LYS A 736 -17.36 0.11 -26.02
CA LYS A 736 -18.61 -0.65 -26.12
C LYS A 736 -19.54 -0.11 -27.20
N PHE A 737 -20.20 -1.02 -27.90
CA PHE A 737 -21.32 -0.73 -28.80
C PHE A 737 -22.64 -1.03 -28.08
N ASN A 738 -23.41 0.00 -27.78
CA ASN A 738 -24.58 -0.11 -26.89
C ASN A 738 -25.89 -0.39 -27.64
N GLY A 739 -26.96 -0.68 -26.87
CA GLY A 739 -28.30 -0.95 -27.42
C GLY A 739 -28.81 0.12 -28.38
N SER A 740 -28.47 1.39 -28.15
CA SER A 740 -28.83 2.56 -28.98
C SER A 740 -27.96 2.76 -30.23
N ASN A 741 -27.18 1.74 -30.64
CA ASN A 741 -26.26 1.77 -31.78
C ASN A 741 -25.17 2.85 -31.68
N LYS A 742 -24.78 3.27 -30.48
CA LYS A 742 -23.64 4.17 -30.28
C LYS A 742 -22.41 3.36 -29.87
N VAL A 743 -21.29 3.61 -30.55
CA VAL A 743 -19.97 3.32 -29.99
C VAL A 743 -19.71 4.35 -28.90
N SER A 744 -19.33 3.89 -27.72
CA SER A 744 -19.02 4.71 -26.56
C SER A 744 -17.80 4.14 -25.85
N LYS A 745 -17.03 4.99 -25.19
CA LYS A 745 -15.98 4.55 -24.28
C LYS A 745 -16.61 3.66 -23.19
N ILE A 746 -15.97 2.54 -22.82
CA ILE A 746 -16.24 1.96 -21.51
C ILE A 746 -15.43 2.82 -20.55
N THR A 747 -16.10 3.60 -19.71
CA THR A 747 -15.39 4.56 -18.84
C THR A 747 -14.49 3.82 -17.87
N GLU A 748 -13.47 4.48 -17.33
CA GLU A 748 -12.70 3.88 -16.23
C GLU A 748 -13.63 3.42 -15.09
N SER A 749 -14.69 4.19 -14.77
CA SER A 749 -15.73 3.87 -13.77
C SER A 749 -16.57 2.61 -14.03
N GLU A 750 -16.60 2.12 -15.26
CA GLU A 750 -17.33 0.92 -15.73
C GLU A 750 -16.41 -0.26 -16.05
N TRP A 751 -15.21 0.04 -16.58
CA TRP A 751 -14.26 -0.94 -17.10
C TRP A 751 -13.36 -1.50 -16.01
N ALA A 752 -12.77 -0.64 -15.17
CA ALA A 752 -11.74 -1.05 -14.21
C ALA A 752 -12.29 -2.04 -13.17
#